data_AF-G0EQ49-F1
#
_entry.id   AF-G0EQ49-F1
#
_cell.length_a   1.000
_cell.length_b   1.000
_cell.length_c   1.000
_cell.angle_alpha   90.00
_cell.angle_beta   90.00
_cell.angle_gamma   90.00
#
_symmetry.space_group_name_H-M   'P 1'
#
loop_
_entity.id
_entity.type
_entity.pdbx_description
1 polymer ?
#
loop_
_entity_poly.entity_id
_entity_poly.type
_entity_poly.pdbx_seq_one_letter_code
_entity_poly.pdbx_strand_id
1 'polypeptide(L)'
;MFDKISLQFIIYKKYLDYFMTDALKYKIEKLISSKKIEDAIKLVNRAIEEYNNDEDLYFNRGKLYSIINMYDEAIEDFNKAIKLNPNNEKAYFNRGITKVKLEKYEEAIEDFNKIIKLNPKNERGYFNIGFAKASLEKYEEAIKDFNEVIKLNTKNEEAYFFRGLAKVKLEKDKEAIEDFNKSIKLNSKNEEAYFNRGIAKTKLEIYEEAIKDFNEVIKLNPNNEKAYLARGIAKSYLEEYEEAIKDFNEVIKLNPNNEKAYLARGIAKIESGKHEEVIEDFNKAIELNPNNENAYFNRGIAKAKLEKYEEAVVDFNKAIKLNKNNEKTYFSRGITKVKLEKYEEAIEDFNKAIGLNKSYNKAYFNRGILKINFGKYKEAINDFNKAIGLNKNYNKAYFNRGILKTNFGKYKEAINDFKIFSKDNNDTSKIIIIKIVQEFDKYNDIDKFFKLLIMDENKELWKNEPITNLIFHFKESKKFDDELIKNIKYLILYEYFLLKILSFDTDDENIEISHYTSLDLLLILLGCKNENSDEIGNIRINNISTANDPKEGNILESIFNRNDIDIKIGSDEKIVTLQTSYSRNRDSLTMFRLYGKREDKEATGICLVLDNKYFTDSYTSPFSYYDFNVNNISIKNDEYFTDSYTSSYDSNVSNINIEYKSNIKKEKEENKRNLYWVLYYNEKLNKLVFNKEDLKYSSNIIDLNEIKKYRKKLKEDDTIEDKIKYAFSKIFEYTRKIKEKNIDPKLYNYLFENIKYIIKHEAFFEEQELRMLVTSDYKSKEIKADKINNKLYIDYLKLFDQNTNYIKEIIIGSKVENNESLAEYIRKILHEKNTDKNKLDDIKVLISEAPLR
;
A
#
# COMPACT_ATOMS: atom_id res chain seq x y z
N MET A 1 28.06 -26.35 99.68
CA MET A 1 28.45 -24.97 99.30
C MET A 1 29.18 -24.92 97.96
N PHE A 2 29.95 -25.96 97.58
CA PHE A 2 30.63 -26.05 96.27
C PHE A 2 29.69 -26.23 95.05
N ASP A 3 28.53 -26.90 95.18
CA ASP A 3 27.60 -27.09 94.04
C ASP A 3 26.81 -25.83 93.63
N LYS A 4 26.66 -24.85 94.53
CA LYS A 4 26.02 -23.57 94.19
C LYS A 4 26.96 -22.63 93.43
N ILE A 5 28.27 -22.69 93.70
CA ILE A 5 29.28 -21.83 93.05
C ILE A 5 29.54 -22.30 91.62
N SER A 6 29.55 -23.61 91.36
CA SER A 6 29.70 -24.16 90.00
C SER A 6 28.52 -23.82 89.10
N LEU A 7 27.29 -23.92 89.60
CA LEU A 7 26.07 -23.54 88.86
C LEU A 7 26.05 -22.05 88.54
N GLN A 8 26.45 -21.20 89.50
CA GLN A 8 26.49 -19.76 89.34
C GLN A 8 27.60 -19.31 88.39
N PHE A 9 28.75 -20.02 88.35
CA PHE A 9 29.82 -19.78 87.39
C PHE A 9 29.45 -20.24 85.98
N ILE A 10 28.73 -21.35 85.84
CA ILE A 10 28.18 -21.82 84.55
C ILE A 10 27.12 -20.85 84.03
N ILE A 11 26.21 -20.38 84.89
CA ILE A 11 25.20 -19.37 84.52
C ILE A 11 25.88 -18.06 84.13
N TYR A 12 26.88 -17.60 84.89
CA TYR A 12 27.61 -16.36 84.62
C TYR A 12 28.45 -16.43 83.34
N LYS A 13 29.12 -17.57 83.08
CA LYS A 13 29.82 -17.83 81.82
C LYS A 13 28.86 -17.87 80.63
N LYS A 14 27.72 -18.54 80.78
CA LYS A 14 26.67 -18.60 79.75
C LYS A 14 26.05 -17.21 79.49
N TYR A 15 25.95 -16.36 80.52
CA TYR A 15 25.54 -14.96 80.40
C TYR A 15 26.60 -14.11 79.69
N LEU A 16 27.88 -14.27 80.04
CA LEU A 16 29.00 -13.56 79.40
C LEU A 16 29.15 -13.96 77.92
N ASP A 17 29.05 -15.26 77.62
CA ASP A 17 29.11 -15.80 76.26
C ASP A 17 27.95 -15.24 75.41
N TYR A 18 26.74 -15.14 75.98
CA TYR A 18 25.58 -14.53 75.32
C TYR A 18 25.81 -13.04 74.98
N PHE A 19 26.33 -12.25 75.94
CA PHE A 19 26.66 -10.83 75.70
C PHE A 19 27.81 -10.65 74.70
N MET A 20 28.80 -11.54 74.73
CA MET A 20 29.92 -11.54 73.78
C MET A 20 29.46 -11.87 72.36
N THR A 21 28.51 -12.80 72.20
CA THR A 21 27.94 -13.12 70.88
C THR A 21 27.16 -11.96 70.29
N ASP A 22 26.41 -11.18 71.07
CA ASP A 22 25.66 -10.02 70.56
C ASP A 22 26.58 -8.86 70.14
N ALA A 23 27.62 -8.57 70.93
CA ALA A 23 28.62 -7.57 70.57
C ALA A 23 29.41 -7.97 69.31
N LEU A 24 29.70 -9.27 69.15
CA LEU A 24 30.36 -9.83 67.98
C LEU A 24 29.47 -9.76 66.74
N LYS A 25 28.18 -10.12 66.88
CA LYS A 25 27.16 -9.99 65.82
C LYS A 25 27.06 -8.54 65.34
N TYR A 26 26.97 -7.58 66.25
CA TYR A 26 26.96 -6.15 65.90
C TYR A 26 28.22 -5.72 65.14
N LYS A 27 29.40 -6.21 65.54
CA LYS A 27 30.66 -5.90 64.87
C LYS A 27 30.74 -6.50 63.46
N ILE A 28 30.25 -7.72 63.27
CA ILE A 28 30.14 -8.37 61.97
C ILE A 28 29.20 -7.57 61.07
N GLU A 29 28.02 -7.20 61.56
CA GLU A 29 27.07 -6.37 60.81
C GLU A 29 27.64 -5.01 60.41
N LYS A 30 28.42 -4.38 61.30
CA LYS A 30 29.11 -3.11 61.02
C LYS A 30 30.18 -3.25 59.94
N LEU A 31 30.93 -4.36 59.92
CA LEU A 31 31.93 -4.61 58.88
C LEU A 31 31.26 -4.88 57.53
N ILE A 32 30.14 -5.62 57.53
CA ILE A 32 29.32 -5.86 56.34
C ILE A 32 28.77 -4.54 55.79
N SER A 33 28.19 -3.69 56.63
CA SER A 33 27.65 -2.38 56.20
C SER A 33 28.75 -1.43 55.72
N SER A 34 29.98 -1.58 56.21
CA SER A 34 31.16 -0.85 55.77
C SER A 34 31.84 -1.46 54.53
N LYS A 35 31.25 -2.48 53.89
CA LYS A 35 31.80 -3.23 52.74
C LYS A 35 33.19 -3.87 52.98
N LYS A 36 33.59 -4.07 54.24
CA LYS A 36 34.85 -4.74 54.61
C LYS A 36 34.63 -6.24 54.72
N ILE A 37 34.35 -6.88 53.59
CA ILE A 37 33.88 -8.28 53.53
C ILE A 37 34.95 -9.26 54.01
N GLU A 38 36.21 -9.08 53.60
CA GLU A 38 37.30 -9.98 54.02
C GLU A 38 37.59 -9.91 55.52
N ASP A 39 37.53 -8.71 56.11
CA ASP A 39 37.69 -8.51 57.55
C ASP A 39 36.52 -9.13 58.32
N ALA A 40 35.30 -9.04 57.77
CA ALA A 40 34.13 -9.71 58.32
C ALA A 40 34.31 -11.24 58.29
N ILE A 41 34.78 -11.81 57.18
CA ILE A 41 35.05 -13.26 57.06
C ILE A 41 36.10 -13.70 58.09
N LYS A 42 37.21 -12.96 58.23
CA LYS A 42 38.26 -13.26 59.24
C LYS A 42 37.70 -13.23 60.67
N LEU A 43 36.85 -12.25 60.97
CA LEU A 43 36.23 -12.13 62.29
C LEU A 43 35.25 -13.27 62.55
N VAL A 44 34.43 -13.64 61.57
CA VAL A 44 33.48 -14.75 61.68
C VAL A 44 34.19 -16.10 61.78
N ASN A 45 35.32 -16.30 61.07
CA ASN A 45 36.12 -17.52 61.19
C ASN A 45 36.64 -17.72 62.61
N ARG A 46 37.21 -16.68 63.23
CA ARG A 46 37.64 -16.73 64.63
C ARG A 46 36.47 -16.98 65.59
N ALA A 47 35.33 -16.36 65.32
CA ALA A 47 34.11 -16.57 66.10
C ALA A 47 33.65 -18.04 66.05
N ILE A 48 33.74 -18.69 64.89
CA ILE A 48 33.34 -20.09 64.71
C ILE A 48 34.28 -21.05 65.44
N GLU A 49 35.57 -20.71 65.58
CA GLU A 49 36.52 -21.49 66.39
C GLU A 49 36.12 -21.54 67.87
N GLU A 50 35.58 -20.43 68.40
CA GLU A 50 35.16 -20.31 69.79
C GLU A 50 33.71 -20.78 70.04
N TYR A 51 32.80 -20.55 69.08
CA TYR A 51 31.35 -20.77 69.22
C TYR A 51 30.80 -21.63 68.07
N ASN A 52 31.36 -22.83 67.90
CA ASN A 52 31.09 -23.70 66.75
C ASN A 52 29.65 -24.28 66.63
N ASN A 53 28.76 -24.00 67.60
CA ASN A 53 27.36 -24.42 67.63
C ASN A 53 26.38 -23.25 67.43
N ASP A 54 26.86 -22.02 67.21
CA ASP A 54 26.00 -20.86 66.91
C ASP A 54 25.64 -20.85 65.41
N GLU A 55 24.36 -21.02 65.10
CA GLU A 55 23.89 -21.06 63.71
C GLU A 55 24.03 -19.73 62.98
N ASP A 56 23.97 -18.60 63.68
CA ASP A 56 24.03 -17.27 63.08
C ASP A 56 25.43 -17.00 62.51
N LEU A 57 26.47 -17.56 63.12
CA LEU A 57 27.84 -17.42 62.63
C LEU A 57 28.03 -18.10 61.28
N TYR A 58 27.57 -19.35 61.14
CA TYR A 58 27.61 -20.05 59.85
C TYR A 58 26.69 -19.40 58.83
N PHE A 59 25.48 -18.98 59.22
CA PHE A 59 24.59 -18.24 58.32
C PHE A 59 25.23 -16.95 57.78
N ASN A 60 25.85 -16.15 58.66
CA ASN A 60 26.53 -14.92 58.27
C ASN A 60 27.75 -15.19 57.41
N ARG A 61 28.55 -16.23 57.69
CA ARG A 61 29.69 -16.61 56.85
C ARG A 61 29.24 -17.09 55.47
N GLY A 62 28.20 -17.92 55.40
CA GLY A 62 27.62 -18.36 54.14
C GLY A 62 27.10 -17.19 53.29
N LYS A 63 26.47 -16.19 53.92
CA LYS A 63 26.07 -14.95 53.24
C LYS A 63 27.28 -14.18 52.70
N LEU A 64 28.35 -14.07 53.47
CA LEU A 64 29.59 -13.42 53.04
C LEU A 64 30.24 -14.15 51.86
N TYR A 65 30.34 -15.49 51.93
CA TYR A 65 30.83 -16.33 50.84
C TYR A 65 29.98 -16.17 49.58
N SER A 66 28.66 -16.13 49.71
CA SER A 66 27.77 -15.88 48.56
C SER A 66 27.92 -14.49 47.95
N ILE A 67 28.40 -13.48 48.69
CA ILE A 67 28.68 -12.13 48.15
C ILE A 67 29.98 -12.13 47.35
N ILE A 68 30.98 -12.92 47.74
CA ILE A 68 32.26 -13.05 47.03
C ILE A 68 32.26 -14.20 46.00
N ASN A 69 31.08 -14.69 45.62
CA ASN A 69 30.86 -15.76 44.64
C ASN A 69 31.48 -17.12 44.99
N MET A 70 31.83 -17.35 46.25
CA MET A 70 32.23 -18.66 46.80
C MET A 70 30.95 -19.45 47.13
N TYR A 71 30.27 -19.93 46.09
CA TYR A 71 28.91 -20.47 46.22
C TYR A 71 28.86 -21.84 46.88
N ASP A 72 29.83 -22.71 46.65
CA ASP A 72 29.86 -24.04 47.26
C ASP A 72 30.14 -23.93 48.76
N GLU A 73 31.10 -23.09 49.18
CA GLU A 73 31.38 -22.81 50.58
C GLU A 73 30.20 -22.11 51.27
N ALA A 74 29.49 -21.25 50.56
CA ALA A 74 28.25 -20.66 51.07
C ALA A 74 27.17 -21.72 51.33
N ILE A 75 27.00 -22.68 50.41
CA ILE A 75 26.05 -23.78 50.58
C ILE A 75 26.44 -24.68 51.75
N GLU A 76 27.72 -25.00 51.94
CA GLU A 76 28.19 -25.78 53.08
C GLU A 76 27.88 -25.10 54.42
N ASP A 77 28.12 -23.80 54.51
CA ASP A 77 27.81 -23.02 55.70
C ASP A 77 26.31 -22.91 55.95
N PHE A 78 25.49 -22.73 54.91
CA PHE A 78 24.04 -22.78 55.04
C PHE A 78 23.54 -24.17 55.45
N ASN A 79 24.13 -25.24 54.93
CA ASN A 79 23.82 -26.62 55.35
C ASN A 79 24.07 -26.78 56.86
N LYS A 80 25.19 -26.23 57.35
CA LYS A 80 25.57 -26.30 58.75
C LYS A 80 24.64 -25.47 59.64
N ALA A 81 24.27 -24.26 59.21
CA ALA A 81 23.28 -23.43 59.90
C ALA A 81 21.89 -24.10 59.97
N ILE A 82 21.46 -24.74 58.88
CA ILE A 82 20.18 -25.49 58.82
C ILE A 82 20.22 -26.75 59.70
N LYS A 83 21.38 -27.43 59.78
CA LYS A 83 21.55 -28.60 60.66
C LYS A 83 21.44 -28.21 62.14
N LEU A 84 21.99 -27.06 62.52
CA LEU A 84 21.90 -26.52 63.88
C LEU A 84 20.49 -26.00 64.20
N ASN A 85 19.82 -25.38 63.23
CA ASN A 85 18.45 -24.90 63.35
C ASN A 85 17.60 -25.27 62.11
N PRO A 86 16.87 -26.40 62.13
CA PRO A 86 16.08 -26.87 61.00
C PRO A 86 14.91 -25.97 60.59
N ASN A 87 14.57 -24.96 61.40
CA ASN A 87 13.51 -23.98 61.15
C ASN A 87 14.07 -22.62 60.71
N ASN A 88 15.37 -22.51 60.42
CA ASN A 88 16.00 -21.27 59.99
C ASN A 88 15.62 -20.91 58.54
N GLU A 89 14.48 -20.22 58.40
CA GLU A 89 13.94 -19.75 57.13
C GLU A 89 14.93 -18.92 56.31
N LYS A 90 15.74 -18.07 56.98
CA LYS A 90 16.74 -17.23 56.32
C LYS A 90 17.84 -18.07 55.68
N ALA A 91 18.28 -19.15 56.34
CA ALA A 91 19.30 -20.04 55.81
C ALA A 91 18.80 -20.83 54.58
N TYR A 92 17.56 -21.37 54.61
CA TYR A 92 16.96 -21.99 53.41
C TYR A 92 16.82 -20.98 52.27
N PHE A 93 16.38 -19.75 52.55
CA PHE A 93 16.23 -18.72 51.53
C PHE A 93 17.56 -18.41 50.84
N ASN A 94 18.61 -18.14 51.61
CA ASN A 94 19.91 -17.79 51.03
C ASN A 94 20.55 -19.00 50.33
N ARG A 95 20.41 -20.23 50.86
CA ARG A 95 20.86 -21.44 50.18
C ARG A 95 20.15 -21.65 48.84
N GLY A 96 18.83 -21.48 48.81
CA GLY A 96 18.03 -21.56 47.60
C GLY A 96 18.45 -20.53 46.55
N ILE A 97 18.67 -19.27 46.94
CA ILE A 97 19.17 -18.22 46.04
C ILE A 97 20.58 -18.56 45.53
N THR A 98 21.48 -19.04 46.39
CA THR A 98 22.82 -19.48 45.98
C THR A 98 22.75 -20.64 44.97
N LYS A 99 21.82 -21.60 45.15
CA LYS A 99 21.56 -22.67 44.19
C LYS A 99 20.98 -22.17 42.87
N VAL A 100 20.08 -21.19 42.87
CA VAL A 100 19.60 -20.51 41.65
C VAL A 100 20.76 -19.88 40.88
N LYS A 101 21.71 -19.24 41.57
CA LYS A 101 22.92 -18.67 40.94
C LYS A 101 23.86 -19.73 40.35
N LEU A 102 23.80 -20.97 40.86
CA LEU A 102 24.49 -22.14 40.30
C LEU A 102 23.63 -22.92 39.29
N GLU A 103 22.47 -22.39 38.88
CA GLU A 103 21.51 -23.03 37.97
C GLU A 103 20.97 -24.39 38.49
N LYS A 104 21.12 -24.68 39.79
CA LYS A 104 20.57 -25.87 40.48
C LYS A 104 19.11 -25.63 40.87
N TYR A 105 18.24 -25.44 39.88
CA TYR A 105 16.87 -24.98 40.09
C TYR A 105 16.00 -25.97 40.86
N GLU A 106 16.11 -27.28 40.63
CA GLU A 106 15.36 -28.30 41.37
C GLU A 106 15.70 -28.29 42.87
N GLU A 107 17.00 -28.27 43.19
CA GLU A 107 17.46 -28.22 44.58
C GLU A 107 17.09 -26.90 45.27
N ALA A 108 16.98 -25.80 44.51
CA ALA A 108 16.53 -24.52 45.03
C ALA A 108 15.02 -24.54 45.34
N ILE A 109 14.22 -25.19 44.49
CA ILE A 109 12.78 -25.37 44.71
C ILE A 109 12.52 -26.14 46.01
N GLU A 110 13.32 -27.15 46.35
CA GLU A 110 13.22 -27.85 47.63
C GLU A 110 13.39 -26.91 48.84
N ASP A 111 14.40 -26.03 48.77
CA ASP A 111 14.68 -25.04 49.81
C ASP A 111 13.55 -24.02 49.95
N PHE A 112 13.01 -23.52 48.84
CA PHE A 112 11.89 -22.58 48.87
C PHE A 112 10.57 -23.26 49.29
N ASN A 113 10.34 -24.53 48.94
CA ASN A 113 9.20 -25.30 49.44
C ASN A 113 9.27 -25.47 50.96
N LYS A 114 10.48 -25.64 51.51
CA LYS A 114 10.67 -25.71 52.95
C LYS A 114 10.29 -24.39 53.63
N ILE A 115 10.62 -23.26 53.02
CA ILE A 115 10.21 -21.92 53.48
C ILE A 115 8.69 -21.78 53.47
N ILE A 116 8.00 -22.17 52.39
CA ILE A 116 6.54 -22.11 52.31
C ILE A 116 5.88 -23.02 53.35
N LYS A 117 6.46 -24.19 53.62
CA LYS A 117 5.97 -25.09 54.68
C LYS A 117 6.11 -24.48 56.07
N LEU A 118 7.17 -23.72 56.33
CA LEU A 118 7.38 -23.01 57.60
C LEU A 118 6.48 -21.76 57.69
N ASN A 119 6.31 -21.04 56.59
CA ASN A 119 5.52 -19.83 56.49
C ASN A 119 4.72 -19.78 55.17
N PRO A 120 3.45 -20.22 55.18
CA PRO A 120 2.61 -20.25 53.98
C PRO A 120 2.27 -18.87 53.39
N LYS A 121 2.59 -17.77 54.11
CA LYS A 121 2.41 -16.38 53.63
C LYS A 121 3.72 -15.76 53.14
N ASN A 122 4.78 -16.55 52.94
CA ASN A 122 6.04 -16.04 52.42
C ASN A 122 5.96 -15.80 50.90
N GLU A 123 5.72 -14.54 50.55
CA GLU A 123 5.70 -14.04 49.17
C GLU A 123 6.98 -14.35 48.38
N ARG A 124 8.16 -14.16 49.00
CA ARG A 124 9.46 -14.38 48.35
C ARG A 124 9.69 -15.86 48.05
N GLY A 125 9.18 -16.77 48.88
CA GLY A 125 9.23 -18.21 48.66
C GLY A 125 8.52 -18.61 47.38
N TYR A 126 7.24 -18.24 47.24
CA TYR A 126 6.47 -18.51 46.02
C TYR A 126 7.11 -17.87 44.78
N PHE A 127 7.58 -16.62 44.88
CA PHE A 127 8.20 -15.94 43.75
C PHE A 127 9.42 -16.69 43.22
N ASN A 128 10.33 -17.11 44.11
CA ASN A 128 11.55 -17.80 43.70
C ASN A 128 11.29 -19.23 43.20
N ILE A 129 10.24 -19.91 43.67
CA ILE A 129 9.78 -21.16 43.07
C ILE A 129 9.28 -20.91 41.64
N GLY A 130 8.43 -19.90 41.46
CA GLY A 130 7.92 -19.53 40.14
C GLY A 130 9.06 -19.21 39.17
N PHE A 131 10.05 -18.44 39.61
CA PHE A 131 11.24 -18.12 38.83
C PHE A 131 12.07 -19.36 38.46
N ALA A 132 12.36 -20.23 39.44
CA ALA A 132 13.11 -21.46 39.21
C ALA A 132 12.37 -22.42 38.24
N LYS A 133 11.05 -22.56 38.39
CA LYS A 133 10.21 -23.36 37.48
C LYS A 133 10.15 -22.78 36.07
N ALA A 134 10.07 -21.46 35.93
CA ALA A 134 10.13 -20.81 34.61
C ALA A 134 11.49 -21.04 33.94
N SER A 135 12.58 -21.07 34.72
CA SER A 135 13.93 -21.38 34.24
C SER A 135 14.07 -22.84 33.80
N LEU A 136 13.27 -23.74 34.38
CA LEU A 136 13.12 -25.15 33.96
C LEU A 136 12.06 -25.36 32.86
N GLU A 137 11.59 -24.28 32.21
CA GLU A 137 10.55 -24.30 31.18
C GLU A 137 9.18 -24.87 31.63
N LYS A 138 8.95 -25.01 32.94
CA LYS A 138 7.67 -25.43 33.54
C LYS A 138 6.72 -24.25 33.70
N TYR A 139 6.35 -23.64 32.58
CA TYR A 139 5.66 -22.34 32.56
C TYR A 139 4.26 -22.37 33.22
N GLU A 140 3.46 -23.41 33.03
CA GLU A 140 2.14 -23.52 33.69
C GLU A 140 2.25 -23.61 35.21
N GLU A 141 3.26 -24.32 35.72
CA GLU A 141 3.49 -24.39 37.15
C GLU A 141 4.02 -23.07 37.70
N ALA A 142 4.95 -22.43 36.98
CA ALA A 142 5.47 -21.11 37.35
C ALA A 142 4.34 -20.07 37.47
N ILE A 143 3.37 -20.09 36.54
CA ILE A 143 2.19 -19.20 36.59
C ILE A 143 1.37 -19.43 37.87
N LYS A 144 1.23 -20.68 38.34
CA LYS A 144 0.50 -20.96 39.60
C LYS A 144 1.21 -20.34 40.79
N ASP A 145 2.53 -20.44 40.86
CA ASP A 145 3.31 -19.86 41.96
C ASP A 145 3.26 -18.33 41.91
N PHE A 146 3.38 -17.70 40.73
CA PHE A 146 3.21 -16.25 40.58
C PHE A 146 1.79 -15.78 40.92
N ASN A 147 0.75 -16.60 40.68
CA ASN A 147 -0.61 -16.29 41.14
C ASN A 147 -0.71 -16.18 42.66
N GLU A 148 -0.05 -17.09 43.39
CA GLU A 148 -0.02 -17.02 44.86
C GLU A 148 0.76 -15.78 45.34
N VAL A 149 1.85 -15.40 44.67
CA VAL A 149 2.56 -14.13 44.96
C VAL A 149 1.62 -12.94 44.81
N ILE A 150 0.88 -12.85 43.69
CA ILE A 150 -0.04 -11.73 43.40
C ILE A 150 -1.23 -11.71 44.38
N LYS A 151 -1.69 -12.88 44.82
CA LYS A 151 -2.75 -13.01 45.83
C LYS A 151 -2.29 -12.55 47.22
N LEU A 152 -1.03 -12.81 47.57
CA LEU A 152 -0.42 -12.32 48.81
C LEU A 152 -0.11 -10.81 48.74
N ASN A 153 0.35 -10.34 47.58
CA ASN A 153 0.71 -8.94 47.35
C ASN A 153 0.31 -8.50 45.94
N THR A 154 -0.81 -7.78 45.85
CA THR A 154 -1.34 -7.25 44.59
C THR A 154 -0.53 -6.11 43.99
N LYS A 155 0.51 -5.63 44.70
CA LYS A 155 1.44 -4.59 44.25
C LYS A 155 2.82 -5.16 43.88
N ASN A 156 2.99 -6.48 43.83
CA ASN A 156 4.24 -7.08 43.38
C ASN A 156 4.36 -6.98 41.85
N GLU A 157 5.17 -6.04 41.41
CA GLU A 157 5.41 -5.74 40.00
C GLU A 157 6.13 -6.89 39.26
N GLU A 158 7.19 -7.44 39.87
CA GLU A 158 7.98 -8.53 39.31
C GLU A 158 7.11 -9.78 39.06
N ALA A 159 6.19 -10.09 39.97
CA ALA A 159 5.29 -11.24 39.82
C ALA A 159 4.37 -11.11 38.60
N TYR A 160 3.85 -9.91 38.33
CA TYR A 160 3.12 -9.66 37.09
C TYR A 160 4.04 -9.78 35.87
N PHE A 161 5.23 -9.19 35.91
CA PHE A 161 6.18 -9.24 34.80
C PHE A 161 6.59 -10.68 34.44
N PHE A 162 7.07 -11.48 35.40
CA PHE A 162 7.50 -12.86 35.15
C PHE A 162 6.34 -13.80 34.80
N ARG A 163 5.13 -13.57 35.35
CA ARG A 163 3.93 -14.30 34.90
C ARG A 163 3.57 -13.97 33.45
N GLY A 164 3.71 -12.71 33.05
CA GLY A 164 3.56 -12.26 31.67
C GLY A 164 4.55 -12.96 30.74
N LEU A 165 5.84 -13.03 31.11
CA LEU A 165 6.86 -13.75 30.33
C LEU A 165 6.52 -15.23 30.15
N ALA A 166 6.11 -15.91 31.23
CA ALA A 166 5.68 -17.32 31.16
C ALA A 166 4.46 -17.50 30.24
N LYS A 167 3.50 -16.57 30.25
CA LYS A 167 2.35 -16.59 29.34
C LYS A 167 2.73 -16.37 27.87
N VAL A 168 3.70 -15.49 27.57
CA VAL A 168 4.24 -15.33 26.20
C VAL A 168 4.85 -16.63 25.69
N LYS A 169 5.56 -17.37 26.55
CA LYS A 169 6.14 -18.68 26.20
C LYS A 169 5.09 -19.76 25.94
N LEU A 170 3.88 -19.60 26.49
CA LEU A 170 2.72 -20.45 26.24
C LEU A 170 1.79 -19.91 25.14
N GLU A 171 2.22 -18.90 24.36
CA GLU A 171 1.44 -18.24 23.29
C GLU A 171 0.13 -17.60 23.79
N LYS A 172 0.03 -17.30 25.08
CA LYS A 172 -1.11 -16.60 25.70
C LYS A 172 -0.89 -15.09 25.66
N ASP A 173 -0.65 -14.54 24.46
CA ASP A 173 -0.19 -13.16 24.28
C ASP A 173 -1.18 -12.12 24.84
N LYS A 174 -2.50 -12.33 24.71
CA LYS A 174 -3.53 -11.44 25.29
C LYS A 174 -3.45 -11.36 26.82
N GLU A 175 -3.34 -12.51 27.50
CA GLU A 175 -3.22 -12.56 28.95
C GLU A 175 -1.87 -12.03 29.44
N ALA A 176 -0.82 -12.15 28.62
CA ALA A 176 0.49 -11.57 28.91
C ALA A 176 0.46 -10.04 28.86
N ILE A 177 -0.23 -9.45 27.88
CA ILE A 177 -0.41 -8.00 27.77
C ILE A 177 -1.09 -7.43 29.02
N GLU A 178 -2.10 -8.11 29.58
CA GLU A 178 -2.75 -7.68 30.84
C GLU A 178 -1.77 -7.64 32.00
N ASP A 179 -0.89 -8.63 32.10
CA ASP A 179 0.14 -8.70 33.14
C ASP A 179 1.20 -7.61 32.96
N PHE A 180 1.68 -7.38 31.74
CA PHE A 180 2.60 -6.28 31.47
C PHE A 180 1.94 -4.91 31.71
N ASN A 181 0.65 -4.75 31.41
CA ASN A 181 -0.10 -3.53 31.76
C ASN A 181 -0.08 -3.27 33.27
N LYS A 182 -0.25 -4.32 34.09
CA LYS A 182 -0.19 -4.20 35.55
C LYS A 182 1.23 -3.91 36.03
N SER A 183 2.24 -4.61 35.52
CA SER A 183 3.64 -4.36 35.86
C SER A 183 4.05 -2.91 35.54
N ILE A 184 3.76 -2.42 34.34
CA ILE A 184 4.06 -1.04 33.91
C ILE A 184 3.32 0.00 34.76
N LYS A 185 2.07 -0.28 35.16
CA LYS A 185 1.32 0.61 36.05
C LYS A 185 1.96 0.70 37.45
N LEU A 186 2.55 -0.39 37.94
CA LEU A 186 3.25 -0.43 39.23
C LEU A 186 4.66 0.18 39.13
N ASN A 187 5.35 -0.02 38.01
CA ASN A 187 6.67 0.51 37.72
C ASN A 187 6.77 1.00 36.27
N SER A 188 6.56 2.30 36.08
CA SER A 188 6.62 2.93 34.74
C SER A 188 8.02 3.03 34.15
N LYS A 189 9.06 2.57 34.88
CA LYS A 189 10.45 2.51 34.40
C LYS A 189 10.87 1.08 34.03
N ASN A 190 9.98 0.09 34.08
CA ASN A 190 10.31 -1.27 33.64
C ASN A 190 10.37 -1.33 32.11
N GLU A 191 11.57 -1.08 31.57
CA GLU A 191 11.89 -1.16 30.15
C GLU A 191 11.53 -2.53 29.55
N GLU A 192 11.84 -3.62 30.25
CA GLU A 192 11.59 -4.98 29.75
C GLU A 192 10.09 -5.29 29.65
N ALA A 193 9.26 -4.76 30.55
CA ALA A 193 7.82 -4.92 30.49
C ALA A 193 7.23 -4.20 29.27
N TYR A 194 7.69 -2.98 28.95
CA TYR A 194 7.30 -2.29 27.71
C TYR A 194 7.75 -3.08 26.49
N PHE A 195 9.00 -3.54 26.44
CA PHE A 195 9.52 -4.29 25.31
C PHE A 195 8.71 -5.57 25.05
N ASN A 196 8.49 -6.39 26.09
CA ASN A 196 7.77 -7.65 25.94
C ASN A 196 6.27 -7.45 25.65
N ARG A 197 5.65 -6.38 26.17
CA ARG A 197 4.28 -6.00 25.77
C ARG A 197 4.21 -5.59 24.31
N GLY A 198 5.19 -4.83 23.82
CA GLY A 198 5.33 -4.47 22.42
C GLY A 198 5.43 -5.70 21.52
N ILE A 199 6.29 -6.67 21.88
CA ILE A 199 6.42 -7.94 21.14
C ILE A 199 5.10 -8.71 21.12
N ALA A 200 4.42 -8.87 22.25
CA ALA A 200 3.12 -9.55 22.32
C ALA A 200 2.05 -8.85 21.45
N LYS A 201 2.04 -7.51 21.43
CA LYS A 201 1.15 -6.72 20.55
C LYS A 201 1.49 -6.88 19.07
N THR A 202 2.77 -6.93 18.70
CA THR A 202 3.20 -7.21 17.32
C THR A 202 2.72 -8.59 16.85
N LYS A 203 2.80 -9.63 17.70
CA LYS A 203 2.26 -10.97 17.37
C LYS A 203 0.75 -10.99 17.17
N LEU A 204 0.02 -10.12 17.86
CA LEU A 204 -1.42 -9.94 17.70
C LEU A 204 -1.78 -8.97 16.55
N GLU A 205 -0.81 -8.57 15.73
CA GLU A 205 -0.96 -7.62 14.62
C GLU A 205 -1.46 -6.21 15.07
N ILE A 206 -1.25 -5.84 16.34
CA ILE A 206 -1.61 -4.53 16.92
C ILE A 206 -0.41 -3.57 16.84
N TYR A 207 -0.04 -3.19 15.62
CA TYR A 207 1.24 -2.55 15.34
C TYR A 207 1.37 -1.12 15.90
N GLU A 208 0.34 -0.27 15.82
CA GLU A 208 0.44 1.11 16.33
C GLU A 208 0.68 1.15 17.84
N GLU A 209 0.06 0.25 18.60
CA GLU A 209 0.27 0.16 20.03
C GLU A 209 1.64 -0.46 20.38
N ALA A 210 2.12 -1.42 19.59
CA ALA A 210 3.46 -1.97 19.77
C ALA A 210 4.53 -0.89 19.57
N ILE A 211 4.37 -0.02 18.55
CA ILE A 211 5.27 1.12 18.30
C ILE A 211 5.31 2.08 19.49
N LYS A 212 4.17 2.36 20.14
CA LYS A 212 4.14 3.20 21.36
C LYS A 212 4.95 2.57 22.50
N ASP A 213 4.88 1.25 22.66
CA ASP A 213 5.65 0.54 23.67
C ASP A 213 7.16 0.58 23.37
N PHE A 214 7.56 0.34 22.11
CA PHE A 214 8.97 0.46 21.72
C PHE A 214 9.49 1.90 21.80
N ASN A 215 8.65 2.91 21.58
CA ASN A 215 9.03 4.31 21.82
C ASN A 215 9.39 4.58 23.27
N GLU A 216 8.62 4.05 24.23
CA GLU A 216 8.95 4.20 25.65
C GLU A 216 10.22 3.43 26.01
N VAL A 217 10.46 2.24 25.43
CA VAL A 217 11.74 1.52 25.59
C VAL A 217 12.92 2.38 25.13
N ILE A 218 12.85 2.94 23.92
CA ILE A 218 13.91 3.78 23.34
C ILE A 218 14.12 5.06 24.14
N LYS A 219 13.06 5.63 24.72
CA LYS A 219 13.13 6.80 25.58
C LYS A 219 13.80 6.49 26.94
N LEU A 220 13.54 5.31 27.50
CA LEU A 220 14.20 4.83 28.72
C LEU A 220 15.66 4.45 28.46
N ASN A 221 15.93 3.84 27.30
CA ASN A 221 17.24 3.39 26.88
C ASN A 221 17.48 3.65 25.39
N PRO A 222 18.10 4.79 25.04
CA PRO A 222 18.39 5.17 23.65
C PRO A 222 19.38 4.26 22.93
N ASN A 223 20.06 3.34 23.63
CA ASN A 223 20.99 2.39 23.03
C ASN A 223 20.38 0.98 22.90
N ASN A 224 19.07 0.81 23.11
CA ASN A 224 18.42 -0.48 22.97
C ASN A 224 18.22 -0.84 21.48
N GLU A 225 19.23 -1.50 20.92
CA GLU A 225 19.25 -2.03 19.55
C GLU A 225 18.00 -2.87 19.22
N LYS A 226 17.56 -3.72 20.15
CA LYS A 226 16.41 -4.63 19.94
C LYS A 226 15.11 -3.85 19.79
N ALA A 227 14.95 -2.74 20.52
CA ALA A 227 13.77 -1.89 20.45
C ALA A 227 13.67 -1.14 19.13
N TYR A 228 14.79 -0.62 18.61
CA TYR A 228 14.83 -0.02 17.26
C TYR A 228 14.48 -1.06 16.19
N LEU A 229 15.08 -2.25 16.25
CA LEU A 229 14.77 -3.32 15.30
C LEU A 229 13.29 -3.70 15.33
N ALA A 230 12.72 -3.92 16.52
CA ALA A 230 11.32 -4.29 16.69
C ALA A 230 10.36 -3.18 16.24
N ARG A 231 10.67 -1.91 16.52
CA ARG A 231 9.89 -0.76 16.06
C ARG A 231 9.95 -0.62 14.54
N GLY A 232 11.13 -0.78 13.94
CA GLY A 232 11.28 -0.73 12.49
C GLY A 232 10.49 -1.82 11.78
N ILE A 233 10.45 -3.04 12.34
CA ILE A 233 9.61 -4.12 11.81
C ILE A 233 8.12 -3.77 11.94
N ALA A 234 7.67 -3.31 13.11
CA ALA A 234 6.28 -2.92 13.31
C ALA A 234 5.84 -1.78 12.37
N LYS A 235 6.71 -0.80 12.12
CA LYS A 235 6.49 0.26 11.12
C LYS A 235 6.44 -0.28 9.69
N SER A 236 7.28 -1.25 9.37
CA SER A 236 7.25 -1.90 8.04
C SER A 236 5.92 -2.60 7.78
N TYR A 237 5.31 -3.19 8.82
CA TYR A 237 3.96 -3.76 8.72
C TYR A 237 2.84 -2.74 8.51
N LEU A 238 3.07 -1.50 8.93
CA LEU A 238 2.16 -0.37 8.66
C LEU A 238 2.47 0.34 7.34
N GLU A 239 3.36 -0.23 6.52
CA GLU A 239 3.85 0.37 5.26
C GLU A 239 4.58 1.73 5.46
N GLU A 240 5.00 2.04 6.70
CA GLU A 240 5.78 3.21 7.07
C GLU A 240 7.28 2.99 6.79
N TYR A 241 7.61 2.60 5.55
CA TYR A 241 8.94 2.09 5.19
C TYR A 241 10.07 3.10 5.42
N GLU A 242 9.85 4.39 5.18
CA GLU A 242 10.86 5.43 5.42
C GLU A 242 11.24 5.55 6.90
N GLU A 243 10.24 5.47 7.78
CA GLU A 243 10.45 5.51 9.23
C GLU A 243 11.04 4.20 9.76
N ALA A 244 10.72 3.07 9.13
CA ALA A 244 11.35 1.79 9.41
C ALA A 244 12.84 1.79 9.03
N ILE A 245 13.19 2.32 7.85
CA ILE A 245 14.58 2.46 7.38
C ILE A 245 15.41 3.30 8.37
N LYS A 246 14.85 4.39 8.90
CA LYS A 246 15.52 5.19 9.94
C LYS A 246 15.83 4.36 11.20
N ASP A 247 14.90 3.54 11.64
CA ASP A 247 15.11 2.66 12.80
C ASP A 247 16.18 1.60 12.51
N PHE A 248 16.17 0.98 11.34
CA PHE A 248 17.21 0.02 10.96
C PHE A 248 18.59 0.67 10.79
N ASN A 249 18.65 1.94 10.36
CA ASN A 249 19.91 2.70 10.33
C ASN A 249 20.49 2.87 11.73
N GLU A 250 19.67 3.18 12.74
CA GLU A 250 20.14 3.27 14.12
C GLU A 250 20.59 1.91 14.66
N VAL A 251 19.92 0.81 14.31
CA VAL A 251 20.39 -0.56 14.64
C VAL A 251 21.78 -0.82 14.07
N ILE A 252 21.99 -0.53 12.78
CA ILE A 252 23.27 -0.73 12.10
C ILE A 252 24.37 0.16 12.68
N LYS A 253 24.03 1.38 13.11
CA LYS A 253 24.96 2.30 13.76
C LYS A 253 25.36 1.82 15.15
N LEU A 254 24.43 1.27 15.92
CA LEU A 254 24.70 0.67 17.24
C LEU A 254 25.46 -0.65 17.11
N ASN A 255 25.15 -1.45 16.10
CA ASN A 255 25.75 -2.75 15.83
C ASN A 255 25.92 -3.00 14.32
N PRO A 256 27.11 -2.69 13.76
CA PRO A 256 27.40 -2.90 12.35
C PRO A 256 27.44 -4.37 11.88
N ASN A 257 27.37 -5.33 12.80
CA ASN A 257 27.34 -6.76 12.49
C ASN A 257 25.94 -7.38 12.61
N ASN A 258 24.88 -6.56 12.77
CA ASN A 258 23.52 -7.07 12.83
C ASN A 258 22.99 -7.42 11.43
N GLU A 259 23.15 -8.68 11.05
CA GLU A 259 22.66 -9.26 9.80
C GLU A 259 21.15 -9.02 9.55
N LYS A 260 20.33 -9.13 10.60
CA LYS A 260 18.86 -8.93 10.51
C LYS A 260 18.50 -7.50 10.17
N ALA A 261 19.27 -6.52 10.64
CA ALA A 261 19.03 -5.11 10.37
C ALA A 261 19.30 -4.77 8.90
N TYR A 262 20.37 -5.31 8.32
CA TYR A 262 20.65 -5.18 6.89
C TYR A 262 19.56 -5.86 6.05
N LEU A 263 19.14 -7.07 6.41
CA LEU A 263 18.06 -7.77 5.71
C LEU A 263 16.75 -6.98 5.77
N ALA A 264 16.34 -6.51 6.96
CA ALA A 264 15.09 -5.76 7.15
C ALA A 264 15.12 -4.40 6.47
N ARG A 265 16.25 -3.68 6.51
CA ARG A 265 16.44 -2.42 5.77
C ARG A 265 16.37 -2.65 4.27
N GLY A 266 17.00 -3.71 3.78
CA GLY A 266 16.92 -4.12 2.38
C GLY A 266 15.48 -4.36 1.94
N ILE A 267 14.72 -5.15 2.69
CA ILE A 267 13.31 -5.40 2.38
C ILE A 267 12.50 -4.10 2.39
N ALA A 268 12.62 -3.26 3.43
CA ALA A 268 11.91 -1.99 3.49
C ALA A 268 12.24 -1.04 2.32
N LYS A 269 13.49 -1.04 1.84
CA LYS A 269 13.91 -0.28 0.64
C LYS A 269 13.30 -0.84 -0.65
N ILE A 270 13.17 -2.17 -0.79
CA ILE A 270 12.46 -2.77 -1.93
C ILE A 270 11.01 -2.27 -1.93
N GLU A 271 10.32 -2.38 -0.80
CA GLU A 271 8.91 -2.01 -0.68
C GLU A 271 8.67 -0.50 -0.82
N SER A 272 9.67 0.34 -0.48
CA SER A 272 9.62 1.80 -0.69
C SER A 272 9.98 2.25 -2.11
N GLY A 273 10.23 1.33 -3.06
CA GLY A 273 10.62 1.64 -4.44
C GLY A 273 12.07 2.10 -4.63
N LYS A 274 12.92 2.02 -3.59
CA LYS A 274 14.34 2.45 -3.62
C LYS A 274 15.24 1.28 -4.03
N HIS A 275 15.15 0.88 -5.29
CA HIS A 275 15.74 -0.37 -5.76
C HIS A 275 17.27 -0.35 -5.92
N GLU A 276 17.91 0.80 -6.16
CA GLU A 276 19.35 0.85 -6.46
C GLU A 276 20.24 0.62 -5.22
N GLU A 277 19.88 1.21 -4.07
CA GLU A 277 20.64 1.13 -2.81
C GLU A 277 20.42 -0.17 -2.01
N VAL A 278 19.64 -1.11 -2.55
CA VAL A 278 19.17 -2.28 -1.80
C VAL A 278 20.10 -3.48 -1.90
N ILE A 279 20.89 -3.56 -2.98
CA ILE A 279 21.79 -4.69 -3.23
C ILE A 279 22.93 -4.72 -2.21
N GLU A 280 23.42 -3.56 -1.78
CA GLU A 280 24.48 -3.46 -0.76
C GLU A 280 24.03 -4.03 0.59
N ASP A 281 22.78 -3.79 0.98
CA ASP A 281 22.23 -4.30 2.23
C ASP A 281 22.16 -5.83 2.23
N PHE A 282 21.66 -6.43 1.14
CA PHE A 282 21.66 -7.90 1.04
C PHE A 282 23.06 -8.49 0.88
N ASN A 283 23.98 -7.79 0.19
CA ASN A 283 25.38 -8.20 0.14
C ASN A 283 25.97 -8.27 1.54
N LYS A 284 25.72 -7.27 2.38
CA LYS A 284 26.22 -7.25 3.75
C LYS A 284 25.58 -8.32 4.62
N ALA A 285 24.27 -8.56 4.49
CA ALA A 285 23.60 -9.66 5.17
C ALA A 285 24.19 -11.03 4.77
N ILE A 286 24.52 -11.24 3.49
CA ILE A 286 25.14 -12.48 2.99
C ILE A 286 26.60 -12.61 3.45
N GLU A 287 27.34 -11.51 3.53
CA GLU A 287 28.72 -11.50 4.08
C GLU A 287 28.71 -11.93 5.54
N LEU A 288 27.77 -11.40 6.34
CA LEU A 288 27.61 -11.74 7.75
C LEU A 288 27.08 -13.17 7.96
N ASN A 289 26.20 -13.64 7.07
CA ASN A 289 25.64 -14.99 7.11
C ASN A 289 25.49 -15.61 5.69
N PRO A 290 26.52 -16.33 5.21
CA PRO A 290 26.52 -16.92 3.86
C PRO A 290 25.47 -18.00 3.61
N ASN A 291 24.81 -18.50 4.67
CA ASN A 291 23.76 -19.52 4.61
C ASN A 291 22.35 -18.92 4.76
N ASN A 292 22.20 -17.60 4.82
CA ASN A 292 20.89 -16.96 4.87
C ASN A 292 20.19 -17.04 3.50
N GLU A 293 19.28 -18.01 3.37
CA GLU A 293 18.43 -18.20 2.18
C GLU A 293 17.63 -16.93 1.81
N ASN A 294 17.04 -16.26 2.81
CA ASN A 294 16.19 -15.08 2.60
C ASN A 294 16.97 -13.92 2.01
N ALA A 295 18.24 -13.76 2.38
CA ALA A 295 19.10 -12.72 1.83
C ALA A 295 19.37 -12.95 0.34
N TYR A 296 19.64 -14.19 -0.09
CA TYR A 296 19.75 -14.52 -1.51
C TYR A 296 18.43 -14.35 -2.25
N PHE A 297 17.32 -14.85 -1.69
CA PHE A 297 16.01 -14.71 -2.30
C PHE A 297 15.66 -13.23 -2.53
N ASN A 298 15.72 -12.39 -1.49
CA ASN A 298 15.36 -10.97 -1.59
C ASN A 298 16.36 -10.17 -2.45
N ARG A 299 17.65 -10.54 -2.48
CA ARG A 299 18.61 -9.96 -3.45
C ARG A 299 18.26 -10.33 -4.89
N GLY A 300 17.81 -11.58 -5.12
CA GLY A 300 17.31 -12.02 -6.42
C GLY A 300 16.09 -11.24 -6.87
N ILE A 301 15.14 -11.00 -5.96
CA ILE A 301 13.98 -10.13 -6.19
C ILE A 301 14.42 -8.71 -6.60
N ALA A 302 15.29 -8.10 -5.81
CA ALA A 302 15.80 -6.75 -6.08
C ALA A 302 16.50 -6.67 -7.44
N LYS A 303 17.37 -7.62 -7.77
CA LYS A 303 18.06 -7.69 -9.06
C LYS A 303 17.07 -7.87 -10.21
N ALA A 304 16.03 -8.68 -10.04
CA ALA A 304 15.03 -8.85 -11.08
C ALA A 304 14.18 -7.60 -11.29
N LYS A 305 13.87 -6.83 -10.24
CA LYS A 305 13.23 -5.50 -10.36
C LYS A 305 14.16 -4.49 -11.06
N LEU A 306 15.47 -4.59 -10.85
CA LEU A 306 16.50 -3.81 -11.57
C LEU A 306 16.82 -4.37 -12.97
N GLU A 307 16.03 -5.30 -13.50
CA GLU A 307 16.22 -5.95 -14.80
C GLU A 307 17.54 -6.71 -14.98
N LYS A 308 18.27 -6.98 -13.88
CA LYS A 308 19.49 -7.81 -13.84
C LYS A 308 19.11 -9.30 -13.74
N TYR A 309 18.39 -9.79 -14.74
CA TYR A 309 17.70 -11.07 -14.69
C TYR A 309 18.65 -12.28 -14.56
N GLU A 310 19.80 -12.31 -15.24
CA GLU A 310 20.77 -13.40 -15.12
C GLU A 310 21.35 -13.50 -13.70
N GLU A 311 21.70 -12.36 -13.11
CA GLU A 311 22.21 -12.32 -11.73
C GLU A 311 21.14 -12.72 -10.71
N ALA A 312 19.88 -12.33 -10.95
CA ALA A 312 18.75 -12.75 -10.12
C ALA A 312 18.57 -14.27 -10.13
N VAL A 313 18.69 -14.92 -11.30
CA VAL A 313 18.63 -16.38 -11.42
C VAL A 313 19.74 -17.06 -10.61
N VAL A 314 20.96 -16.50 -10.60
CA VAL A 314 22.07 -17.03 -9.77
C VAL A 314 21.71 -17.00 -8.29
N ASP A 315 21.14 -15.90 -7.81
CA ASP A 315 20.72 -15.75 -6.42
C ASP A 315 19.56 -16.69 -6.06
N PHE A 316 18.55 -16.82 -6.93
CA PHE A 316 17.49 -17.81 -6.73
C PHE A 316 17.99 -19.26 -6.73
N ASN A 317 18.97 -19.60 -7.58
CA ASN A 317 19.61 -20.92 -7.56
C ASN A 317 20.27 -21.20 -6.21
N LYS A 318 20.94 -20.19 -5.63
CA LYS A 318 21.59 -20.30 -4.32
C LYS A 318 20.56 -20.43 -3.20
N ALA A 319 19.48 -19.64 -3.22
CA ALA A 319 18.35 -19.77 -2.29
C ALA A 319 17.72 -21.17 -2.35
N ILE A 320 17.42 -21.70 -3.55
CA ILE A 320 16.90 -23.07 -3.74
C ILE A 320 17.86 -24.14 -3.22
N LYS A 321 19.17 -23.94 -3.38
CA LYS A 321 20.18 -24.88 -2.83
C LYS A 321 20.15 -24.91 -1.30
N LEU A 322 19.89 -23.78 -0.65
CA LEU A 322 19.77 -23.67 0.81
C LEU A 322 18.42 -24.20 1.31
N ASN A 323 17.33 -23.91 0.60
CA ASN A 323 15.98 -24.37 0.92
C ASN A 323 15.23 -24.82 -0.34
N LYS A 324 15.11 -26.15 -0.52
CA LYS A 324 14.45 -26.76 -1.68
C LYS A 324 12.93 -26.74 -1.61
N ASN A 325 12.35 -26.36 -0.47
CA ASN A 325 10.90 -26.42 -0.23
C ASN A 325 10.23 -25.05 -0.31
N ASN A 326 10.94 -24.01 -0.74
CA ASN A 326 10.39 -22.67 -0.90
C ASN A 326 9.75 -22.51 -2.30
N GLU A 327 8.42 -22.61 -2.40
CA GLU A 327 7.69 -22.49 -3.65
C GLU A 327 7.81 -21.09 -4.27
N LYS A 328 7.94 -20.05 -3.43
CA LYS A 328 8.06 -18.66 -3.89
C LYS A 328 9.36 -18.46 -4.66
N THR A 329 10.46 -19.05 -4.20
CA THR A 329 11.74 -18.97 -4.91
C THR A 329 11.67 -19.61 -6.30
N TYR A 330 11.01 -20.77 -6.45
CA TYR A 330 10.79 -21.37 -7.76
C TYR A 330 9.91 -20.48 -8.63
N PHE A 331 8.80 -19.95 -8.10
CA PHE A 331 7.92 -19.05 -8.84
C PHE A 331 8.65 -17.79 -9.31
N SER A 332 9.36 -17.10 -8.42
CA SER A 332 10.13 -15.89 -8.75
C SER A 332 11.21 -16.17 -9.80
N ARG A 333 11.96 -17.29 -9.67
CA ARG A 333 12.93 -17.69 -10.69
C ARG A 333 12.26 -18.01 -12.03
N GLY A 334 11.10 -18.65 -12.00
CA GLY A 334 10.29 -18.93 -13.19
C GLY A 334 9.90 -17.64 -13.91
N ILE A 335 9.40 -16.64 -13.19
CA ILE A 335 9.07 -15.33 -13.76
C ILE A 335 10.31 -14.64 -14.35
N THR A 336 11.43 -14.63 -13.62
CA THR A 336 12.69 -14.08 -14.14
C THR A 336 13.13 -14.78 -15.42
N LYS A 337 12.97 -16.10 -15.52
CA LYS A 337 13.26 -16.87 -16.74
C LYS A 337 12.31 -16.53 -17.90
N VAL A 338 11.05 -16.19 -17.63
CA VAL A 338 10.14 -15.67 -18.67
C VAL A 338 10.68 -14.38 -19.26
N LYS A 339 11.20 -13.46 -18.44
CA LYS A 339 11.83 -12.21 -18.90
C LYS A 339 13.11 -12.44 -19.71
N LEU A 340 13.81 -13.54 -19.45
CA LEU A 340 14.95 -14.03 -20.24
C LEU A 340 14.54 -14.86 -21.48
N GLU A 341 13.25 -14.97 -21.77
CA GLU A 341 12.70 -15.79 -22.87
C GLU A 341 13.00 -17.31 -22.74
N LYS A 342 13.39 -17.77 -21.54
CA LYS A 342 13.66 -19.19 -21.22
C LYS A 342 12.39 -19.90 -20.80
N TYR A 343 11.43 -20.01 -21.72
CA TYR A 343 10.07 -20.42 -21.40
C TYR A 343 9.93 -21.88 -20.92
N GLU A 344 10.69 -22.82 -21.47
CA GLU A 344 10.68 -24.23 -21.02
C GLU A 344 11.15 -24.36 -19.58
N GLU A 345 12.28 -23.71 -19.25
CA GLU A 345 12.83 -23.70 -17.89
C GLU A 345 11.89 -23.00 -16.90
N ALA A 346 11.16 -21.97 -17.33
CA ALA A 346 10.16 -21.30 -16.52
C ALA A 346 8.95 -22.21 -16.21
N ILE A 347 8.51 -23.01 -17.18
CA ILE A 347 7.44 -24.01 -16.97
C ILE A 347 7.87 -25.06 -15.94
N GLU A 348 9.11 -25.52 -15.97
CA GLU A 348 9.64 -26.45 -14.97
C GLU A 348 9.60 -25.85 -13.55
N ASP A 349 9.97 -24.57 -13.43
CA ASP A 349 9.91 -23.85 -12.17
C ASP A 349 8.48 -23.68 -11.66
N PHE A 350 7.52 -23.33 -12.51
CA PHE A 350 6.11 -23.30 -12.12
C PHE A 350 5.57 -24.69 -11.76
N ASN A 351 6.00 -25.76 -12.43
CA ASN A 351 5.66 -27.12 -12.05
C ASN A 351 6.16 -27.47 -10.65
N LYS A 352 7.39 -27.07 -10.31
CA LYS A 352 7.97 -27.26 -8.97
C LYS A 352 7.21 -26.45 -7.92
N ALA A 353 6.93 -25.18 -8.17
CA ALA A 353 6.15 -24.33 -7.26
C ALA A 353 4.76 -24.92 -6.99
N ILE A 354 4.05 -25.39 -8.03
CA ILE A 354 2.74 -26.05 -7.91
C ILE A 354 2.83 -27.40 -7.17
N GLY A 355 3.93 -28.14 -7.38
CA GLY A 355 4.19 -29.40 -6.69
C GLY A 355 4.39 -29.23 -5.19
N LEU A 356 5.04 -28.14 -4.78
CA LEU A 356 5.25 -27.75 -3.38
C LEU A 356 3.98 -27.18 -2.76
N ASN A 357 3.29 -26.26 -3.46
CA ASN A 357 2.06 -25.63 -3.01
C ASN A 357 0.96 -25.75 -4.08
N LYS A 358 0.06 -26.71 -3.88
CA LYS A 358 -1.08 -26.96 -4.78
C LYS A 358 -2.10 -25.83 -4.80
N SER A 359 -2.07 -24.91 -3.83
CA SER A 359 -2.96 -23.76 -3.72
C SER A 359 -2.39 -22.50 -4.37
N TYR A 360 -1.22 -22.57 -5.02
CA TYR A 360 -0.56 -21.41 -5.59
C TYR A 360 -1.15 -21.01 -6.95
N ASN A 361 -2.28 -20.30 -6.93
CA ASN A 361 -3.02 -19.85 -8.10
C ASN A 361 -2.17 -19.06 -9.12
N LYS A 362 -1.25 -18.19 -8.66
CA LYS A 362 -0.36 -17.39 -9.52
C LYS A 362 0.52 -18.28 -10.41
N ALA A 363 1.05 -19.38 -9.88
CA ALA A 363 1.87 -20.32 -10.64
C ALA A 363 1.07 -21.05 -11.72
N TYR A 364 -0.18 -21.45 -11.42
CA TYR A 364 -1.08 -22.03 -12.44
C TYR A 364 -1.37 -21.03 -13.55
N PHE A 365 -1.72 -19.79 -13.22
CA PHE A 365 -2.01 -18.75 -14.21
C PHE A 365 -0.83 -18.51 -15.15
N ASN A 366 0.37 -18.27 -14.61
CA ASN A 366 1.57 -17.98 -15.41
C ASN A 366 2.00 -19.18 -16.27
N ARG A 367 1.90 -20.41 -15.76
CA ARG A 367 2.12 -21.62 -16.57
C ARG A 367 1.09 -21.74 -17.69
N GLY A 368 -0.16 -21.39 -17.42
CA GLY A 368 -1.24 -21.32 -18.40
C GLY A 368 -0.91 -20.36 -19.56
N ILE A 369 -0.42 -19.16 -19.24
CA ILE A 369 0.03 -18.17 -20.23
C ILE A 369 1.17 -18.72 -21.10
N LEU A 370 2.22 -19.30 -20.51
CA LEU A 370 3.32 -19.88 -21.30
C LEU A 370 2.85 -21.02 -22.20
N LYS A 371 1.91 -21.85 -21.74
CA LYS A 371 1.31 -22.91 -22.57
C LYS A 371 0.55 -22.37 -23.77
N ILE A 372 -0.03 -21.16 -23.71
CA ILE A 372 -0.61 -20.49 -24.88
C ILE A 372 0.47 -20.23 -25.93
N ASN A 373 1.64 -19.72 -25.52
CA ASN A 373 2.76 -19.43 -26.43
C ASN A 373 3.25 -20.70 -27.15
N PHE A 374 3.18 -21.85 -26.48
CA PHE A 374 3.48 -23.17 -27.08
C PHE A 374 2.30 -23.82 -27.84
N GLY A 375 1.18 -23.13 -28.03
CA GLY A 375 -0.01 -23.67 -28.70
C GLY A 375 -0.75 -24.75 -27.91
N LYS A 376 -0.40 -25.00 -26.65
CA LYS A 376 -0.99 -26.01 -25.75
C LYS A 376 -2.28 -25.50 -25.09
N TYR A 377 -3.23 -25.05 -25.91
CA TYR A 377 -4.41 -24.32 -25.43
C TYR A 377 -5.32 -25.12 -24.49
N LYS A 378 -5.49 -26.44 -24.69
CA LYS A 378 -6.29 -27.29 -23.78
C LYS A 378 -5.68 -27.36 -22.38
N GLU A 379 -4.36 -27.48 -22.30
CA GLU A 379 -3.65 -27.49 -21.02
C GLU A 379 -3.69 -26.12 -20.34
N ALA A 380 -3.59 -25.03 -21.12
CA ALA A 380 -3.73 -23.67 -20.61
C ALA A 380 -5.12 -23.43 -19.98
N ILE A 381 -6.20 -23.89 -20.63
CA ILE A 381 -7.57 -23.82 -20.07
C ILE A 381 -7.65 -24.58 -18.73
N ASN A 382 -7.03 -25.76 -18.62
CA ASN A 382 -7.01 -26.51 -17.37
C ASN A 382 -6.27 -25.76 -16.24
N ASP A 383 -5.16 -25.11 -16.57
CA ASP A 383 -4.42 -24.29 -15.63
C ASP A 383 -5.22 -23.07 -15.18
N PHE A 384 -5.93 -22.38 -16.09
CA PHE A 384 -6.84 -21.30 -15.71
C PHE A 384 -8.02 -21.81 -14.86
N ASN A 385 -8.58 -22.98 -15.15
CA ASN A 385 -9.61 -23.60 -14.31
C ASN A 385 -9.10 -23.84 -12.88
N LYS A 386 -7.85 -24.30 -12.72
CA LYS A 386 -7.24 -24.48 -11.40
C LYS A 386 -6.98 -23.15 -10.70
N ALA A 387 -6.43 -22.16 -11.40
CA ALA A 387 -6.21 -20.83 -10.85
C ALA A 387 -7.53 -20.19 -10.34
N ILE A 388 -8.60 -20.29 -11.13
CA ILE A 388 -9.95 -19.80 -10.80
C ILE A 388 -10.59 -20.60 -9.65
N GLY A 389 -10.39 -21.92 -9.62
CA GLY A 389 -10.90 -22.76 -8.53
C GLY A 389 -10.28 -22.43 -7.18
N LEU A 390 -9.02 -21.97 -7.18
CA LEU A 390 -8.28 -21.55 -5.99
C LEU A 390 -8.60 -20.11 -5.58
N ASN A 391 -8.71 -19.20 -6.55
CA ASN A 391 -9.13 -17.82 -6.34
C ASN A 391 -10.25 -17.47 -7.33
N LYS A 392 -11.49 -17.42 -6.82
CA LYS A 392 -12.67 -17.12 -7.63
C LYS A 392 -12.70 -15.71 -8.20
N ASN A 393 -11.87 -14.81 -7.66
CA ASN A 393 -11.77 -13.40 -8.04
C ASN A 393 -10.57 -13.15 -8.96
N TYR A 394 -10.00 -14.20 -9.55
CA TYR A 394 -8.83 -14.07 -10.42
C TYR A 394 -9.22 -13.65 -11.84
N ASN A 395 -9.58 -12.37 -12.00
CA ASN A 395 -10.15 -11.78 -13.22
C ASN A 395 -9.32 -12.06 -14.49
N LYS A 396 -7.99 -11.91 -14.41
CA LYS A 396 -7.05 -12.18 -15.52
C LYS A 396 -7.18 -13.62 -16.06
N ALA A 397 -7.42 -14.59 -15.17
CA ALA A 397 -7.59 -15.99 -15.56
C ALA A 397 -8.93 -16.22 -16.29
N TYR A 398 -10.01 -15.53 -15.89
CA TYR A 398 -11.28 -15.57 -16.63
C TYR A 398 -11.13 -14.96 -18.01
N PHE A 399 -10.53 -13.78 -18.14
CA PHE A 399 -10.33 -13.13 -19.43
C PHE A 399 -9.56 -14.04 -20.40
N ASN A 400 -8.39 -14.53 -19.99
CA ASN A 400 -7.56 -15.40 -20.82
C ASN A 400 -8.25 -16.73 -21.17
N ARG A 401 -9.00 -17.33 -20.24
CA ARG A 401 -9.81 -18.53 -20.51
C ARG A 401 -10.94 -18.24 -21.49
N GLY A 402 -11.58 -17.07 -21.39
CA GLY A 402 -12.62 -16.60 -22.31
C GLY A 402 -12.09 -16.45 -23.74
N ILE A 403 -10.90 -15.88 -23.92
CA ILE A 403 -10.22 -15.79 -25.22
C ILE A 403 -9.95 -17.17 -25.80
N LEU A 404 -9.39 -18.10 -25.02
CA LEU A 404 -9.14 -19.46 -25.51
C LEU A 404 -10.43 -20.20 -25.88
N LYS A 405 -11.48 -20.10 -25.07
CA LYS A 405 -12.79 -20.68 -25.36
C LYS A 405 -13.40 -20.10 -26.64
N THR A 406 -13.22 -18.80 -26.89
CA THR A 406 -13.61 -18.14 -28.15
C THR A 406 -12.90 -18.79 -29.34
N ASN A 407 -11.61 -19.08 -29.20
CA ASN A 407 -10.84 -19.74 -30.25
C ASN A 407 -11.28 -21.18 -30.53
N PHE A 408 -11.82 -21.88 -29.53
CA PHE A 408 -12.43 -23.20 -29.66
C PHE A 408 -13.91 -23.20 -30.05
N GLY A 409 -14.52 -22.04 -30.33
CA GLY A 409 -15.95 -21.95 -30.67
C GLY A 409 -16.90 -22.17 -29.48
N LYS A 410 -16.37 -22.20 -28.25
CA LYS A 410 -17.14 -22.37 -27.01
C LYS A 410 -17.70 -21.03 -26.52
N TYR A 411 -18.51 -20.40 -27.37
CA TYR A 411 -18.93 -19.01 -27.18
C TYR A 411 -19.69 -18.79 -25.88
N LYS A 412 -20.70 -19.62 -25.56
CA LYS A 412 -21.47 -19.52 -24.30
C LYS A 412 -20.58 -19.55 -23.05
N GLU A 413 -19.57 -20.41 -23.04
CA GLU A 413 -18.64 -20.51 -21.92
C GLU A 413 -17.67 -19.32 -21.85
N ALA A 414 -17.25 -18.77 -22.99
CA ALA A 414 -16.38 -17.60 -23.07
C ALA A 414 -17.09 -16.34 -22.53
N ILE A 415 -18.37 -16.18 -22.88
CA ILE A 415 -19.19 -15.06 -22.42
C ILE A 415 -19.37 -15.08 -20.91
N ASN A 416 -19.61 -16.26 -20.32
CA ASN A 416 -19.69 -16.36 -18.87
C ASN A 416 -18.38 -15.92 -18.19
N ASP A 417 -17.23 -16.25 -18.79
CA ASP A 417 -15.94 -15.80 -18.28
C ASP A 417 -15.78 -14.28 -18.39
N PHE A 418 -16.14 -13.67 -19.52
CA PHE A 418 -16.12 -12.21 -19.68
C PHE A 418 -17.10 -11.50 -18.75
N LYS A 419 -18.28 -12.09 -18.47
CA LYS A 419 -19.23 -11.56 -17.47
C LYS A 419 -18.63 -11.58 -16.08
N ILE A 420 -17.96 -12.66 -15.68
CA ILE A 420 -17.33 -12.73 -14.35
C ILE A 420 -16.16 -11.74 -14.25
N PHE A 421 -15.31 -11.67 -15.27
CA PHE A 421 -14.27 -10.65 -15.41
C PHE A 421 -14.84 -9.23 -15.23
N SER A 422 -16.04 -8.95 -15.73
CA SER A 422 -16.71 -7.65 -15.57
C SER A 422 -17.39 -7.40 -14.22
N LYS A 423 -17.75 -8.45 -13.46
CA LYS A 423 -18.58 -8.35 -12.23
C LYS A 423 -17.80 -7.96 -10.98
N ASP A 424 -16.54 -8.36 -10.87
CA ASP A 424 -15.75 -8.23 -9.63
C ASP A 424 -15.20 -6.81 -9.38
N ASN A 425 -15.91 -5.82 -9.90
CA ASN A 425 -15.62 -4.40 -9.81
C ASN A 425 -16.79 -3.64 -9.15
N ASN A 426 -17.59 -4.36 -8.34
CA ASN A 426 -18.74 -3.93 -7.53
C ASN A 426 -19.77 -3.00 -8.20
N ASP A 427 -19.72 -2.85 -9.51
CA ASP A 427 -20.43 -1.79 -10.19
C ASP A 427 -21.20 -2.34 -11.39
N THR A 428 -22.50 -2.52 -11.16
CA THR A 428 -23.48 -2.92 -12.17
C THR A 428 -23.71 -1.86 -13.26
N SER A 429 -23.05 -0.69 -13.18
CA SER A 429 -23.20 0.44 -14.11
C SER A 429 -22.12 0.54 -15.21
N LYS A 430 -21.05 -0.28 -15.17
CA LYS A 430 -19.90 -0.16 -16.10
C LYS A 430 -20.19 -0.62 -17.52
N ILE A 431 -19.61 0.07 -18.52
CA ILE A 431 -19.61 -0.31 -19.94
C ILE A 431 -18.73 -1.56 -20.11
N ILE A 432 -19.36 -2.74 -20.23
CA ILE A 432 -18.66 -4.03 -20.24
C ILE A 432 -17.78 -4.19 -21.49
N ILE A 433 -18.27 -3.71 -22.64
CA ILE A 433 -17.64 -3.92 -23.94
C ILE A 433 -16.29 -3.21 -24.05
N ILE A 434 -16.21 -1.95 -23.63
CA ILE A 434 -14.98 -1.16 -23.77
C ILE A 434 -13.83 -1.77 -22.97
N LYS A 435 -14.10 -2.28 -21.76
CA LYS A 435 -13.12 -2.98 -20.92
C LYS A 435 -12.61 -4.26 -21.57
N ILE A 436 -13.52 -5.03 -22.16
CA ILE A 436 -13.17 -6.26 -22.88
C ILE A 436 -12.27 -5.93 -24.10
N VAL A 437 -12.52 -4.81 -24.79
CA VAL A 437 -11.67 -4.35 -25.89
C VAL A 437 -10.31 -3.86 -25.38
N GLN A 438 -10.27 -3.13 -24.25
CA GLN A 438 -9.04 -2.63 -23.61
C GLN A 438 -8.07 -3.76 -23.24
N GLU A 439 -8.54 -4.92 -22.80
CA GLU A 439 -7.68 -6.06 -22.45
C GLU A 439 -7.21 -6.89 -23.66
N PHE A 440 -7.72 -6.60 -24.87
CA PHE A 440 -7.49 -7.45 -26.03
C PHE A 440 -6.21 -7.10 -26.81
N ASP A 441 -5.13 -7.85 -26.62
CA ASP A 441 -3.81 -7.49 -27.20
C ASP A 441 -3.48 -8.17 -28.54
N LYS A 442 -4.26 -9.18 -28.96
CA LYS A 442 -4.03 -9.94 -30.20
C LYS A 442 -4.82 -9.38 -31.39
N TYR A 443 -4.37 -8.25 -31.91
CA TYR A 443 -5.11 -7.49 -32.93
C TYR A 443 -5.35 -8.22 -34.27
N ASN A 444 -4.57 -9.25 -34.59
CA ASN A 444 -4.81 -10.11 -35.77
C ASN A 444 -6.15 -10.87 -35.71
N ASP A 445 -6.69 -11.11 -34.52
CA ASP A 445 -7.97 -11.78 -34.27
C ASP A 445 -9.13 -10.80 -33.97
N ILE A 446 -8.92 -9.48 -34.11
CA ILE A 446 -9.89 -8.45 -33.70
C ILE A 446 -11.27 -8.63 -34.36
N ASP A 447 -11.33 -8.97 -35.65
CA ASP A 447 -12.61 -9.17 -36.35
C ASP A 447 -13.40 -10.37 -35.81
N LYS A 448 -12.68 -11.46 -35.51
CA LYS A 448 -13.27 -12.70 -34.98
C LYS A 448 -13.81 -12.44 -33.58
N PHE A 449 -13.07 -11.65 -32.80
CA PHE A 449 -13.47 -11.21 -31.48
C PHE A 449 -14.68 -10.28 -31.52
N PHE A 450 -14.71 -9.29 -32.41
CA PHE A 450 -15.86 -8.39 -32.56
C PHE A 450 -17.11 -9.09 -33.05
N LYS A 451 -16.94 -10.06 -33.97
CA LYS A 451 -18.03 -10.93 -34.41
C LYS A 451 -18.65 -11.69 -33.25
N LEU A 452 -17.83 -12.17 -32.30
CA LEU A 452 -18.33 -12.80 -31.08
C LEU A 452 -19.17 -11.81 -30.26
N LEU A 453 -18.64 -10.62 -29.97
CA LEU A 453 -19.31 -9.64 -29.11
C LEU A 453 -20.70 -9.21 -29.63
N ILE A 454 -20.94 -9.33 -30.93
CA ILE A 454 -22.18 -8.87 -31.59
C ILE A 454 -23.25 -9.97 -31.72
N MET A 455 -22.92 -11.25 -31.49
CA MET A 455 -23.89 -12.36 -31.59
C MET A 455 -25.15 -12.10 -30.74
N ASP A 456 -26.32 -12.58 -31.19
CA ASP A 456 -27.60 -12.31 -30.52
C ASP A 456 -27.65 -12.82 -29.08
N GLU A 457 -26.93 -13.91 -28.77
CA GLU A 457 -26.78 -14.44 -27.42
C GLU A 457 -26.04 -13.47 -26.47
N ASN A 458 -25.45 -12.39 -27.00
CA ASN A 458 -24.64 -11.40 -26.30
C ASN A 458 -25.30 -10.04 -26.11
N LYS A 459 -26.62 -9.94 -26.34
CA LYS A 459 -27.38 -8.70 -26.13
C LYS A 459 -27.16 -8.08 -24.73
N GLU A 460 -26.93 -8.90 -23.71
CA GLU A 460 -26.66 -8.42 -22.35
C GLU A 460 -25.33 -7.64 -22.20
N LEU A 461 -24.31 -7.93 -23.02
CA LEU A 461 -23.05 -7.17 -22.99
C LEU A 461 -23.25 -5.72 -23.43
N TRP A 462 -24.26 -5.48 -24.27
CA TRP A 462 -24.63 -4.19 -24.84
C TRP A 462 -25.65 -3.42 -23.99
N LYS A 463 -26.19 -4.02 -22.92
CA LYS A 463 -27.29 -3.42 -22.12
C LYS A 463 -26.94 -2.06 -21.53
N ASN A 464 -25.67 -1.84 -21.20
CA ASN A 464 -25.18 -0.61 -20.56
C ASN A 464 -24.31 0.22 -21.51
N GLU A 465 -24.34 -0.05 -22.82
CA GLU A 465 -23.53 0.69 -23.78
C GLU A 465 -24.23 2.03 -24.11
N PRO A 466 -23.61 3.20 -23.83
CA PRO A 466 -24.30 4.48 -23.82
C PRO A 466 -24.82 4.91 -25.19
N ILE A 467 -24.05 4.69 -26.26
CA ILE A 467 -24.38 5.18 -27.60
C ILE A 467 -25.57 4.40 -28.15
N THR A 468 -25.55 3.08 -28.05
CA THR A 468 -26.66 2.22 -28.45
C THR A 468 -27.90 2.52 -27.62
N ASN A 469 -27.79 2.68 -26.30
CA ASN A 469 -28.91 3.06 -25.45
C ASN A 469 -29.50 4.43 -25.86
N LEU A 470 -28.65 5.44 -26.04
CA LEU A 470 -29.06 6.79 -26.47
C LEU A 470 -29.77 6.77 -27.82
N ILE A 471 -29.22 6.05 -28.80
CA ILE A 471 -29.81 5.89 -30.13
C ILE A 471 -31.16 5.17 -30.04
N PHE A 472 -31.30 4.16 -29.18
CA PHE A 472 -32.55 3.42 -29.02
C PHE A 472 -33.66 4.19 -28.28
N HIS A 473 -33.36 5.37 -27.71
CA HIS A 473 -34.39 6.28 -27.19
C HIS A 473 -35.11 7.10 -28.29
N PHE A 474 -34.50 7.24 -29.48
CA PHE A 474 -35.13 7.94 -30.61
C PHE A 474 -36.31 7.13 -31.17
N LYS A 475 -37.42 7.81 -31.51
CA LYS A 475 -38.61 7.13 -32.07
C LYS A 475 -38.30 6.41 -33.38
N GLU A 476 -37.35 6.96 -34.13
CA GLU A 476 -36.83 6.49 -35.41
C GLU A 476 -36.14 5.12 -35.26
N SER A 477 -35.51 4.86 -34.12
CA SER A 477 -34.79 3.62 -33.84
C SER A 477 -35.70 2.39 -33.76
N LYS A 478 -37.00 2.58 -33.48
CA LYS A 478 -38.00 1.51 -33.47
C LYS A 478 -38.17 0.82 -34.83
N LYS A 479 -37.68 1.45 -35.91
CA LYS A 479 -37.72 0.91 -37.28
C LYS A 479 -36.43 0.24 -37.71
N PHE A 480 -35.42 0.16 -36.82
CA PHE A 480 -34.13 -0.42 -37.17
C PHE A 480 -34.23 -1.93 -37.32
N ASP A 481 -33.74 -2.45 -38.44
CA ASP A 481 -33.61 -3.89 -38.65
C ASP A 481 -32.36 -4.45 -37.94
N ASP A 482 -32.33 -5.76 -37.75
CA ASP A 482 -31.23 -6.44 -37.04
C ASP A 482 -29.87 -6.20 -37.71
N GLU A 483 -29.84 -6.05 -39.04
CA GLU A 483 -28.60 -5.81 -39.78
C GLU A 483 -28.06 -4.39 -39.54
N LEU A 484 -28.93 -3.38 -39.46
CA LEU A 484 -28.57 -2.02 -39.08
C LEU A 484 -28.03 -1.97 -37.64
N ILE A 485 -28.72 -2.61 -36.70
CA ILE A 485 -28.27 -2.70 -35.29
C ILE A 485 -26.88 -3.33 -35.21
N LYS A 486 -26.67 -4.43 -35.94
CA LYS A 486 -25.39 -5.12 -36.02
C LYS A 486 -24.30 -4.23 -36.61
N ASN A 487 -24.59 -3.46 -37.67
CA ASN A 487 -23.62 -2.53 -38.26
C ASN A 487 -23.27 -1.37 -37.30
N ILE A 488 -24.24 -0.84 -36.54
CA ILE A 488 -24.00 0.15 -35.48
C ILE A 488 -23.06 -0.40 -34.42
N LYS A 489 -23.30 -1.64 -33.95
CA LYS A 489 -22.44 -2.30 -32.97
C LYS A 489 -21.00 -2.48 -33.48
N TYR A 490 -20.83 -2.90 -34.73
CA TYR A 490 -19.49 -3.01 -35.31
C TYR A 490 -18.80 -1.64 -35.38
N LEU A 491 -19.51 -0.59 -35.81
CA LEU A 491 -18.96 0.77 -35.85
C LEU A 491 -18.41 1.16 -34.47
N ILE A 492 -19.21 1.02 -33.41
CA ILE A 492 -18.82 1.34 -32.03
C ILE A 492 -17.61 0.52 -31.56
N LEU A 493 -17.53 -0.78 -31.88
CA LEU A 493 -16.36 -1.59 -31.52
C LEU A 493 -15.07 -1.11 -32.20
N TYR A 494 -15.13 -0.69 -33.46
CA TYR A 494 -13.95 -0.16 -34.15
C TYR A 494 -13.57 1.25 -33.70
N GLU A 495 -14.53 2.04 -33.21
CA GLU A 495 -14.24 3.29 -32.49
C GLU A 495 -13.51 3.02 -31.17
N TYR A 496 -13.96 2.04 -30.37
CA TYR A 496 -13.25 1.61 -29.16
C TYR A 496 -11.88 1.02 -29.45
N PHE A 497 -11.73 0.29 -30.57
CA PHE A 497 -10.44 -0.17 -31.03
C PHE A 497 -9.49 0.99 -31.36
N LEU A 498 -9.98 2.00 -32.08
CA LEU A 498 -9.20 3.21 -32.37
C LEU A 498 -8.77 3.91 -31.10
N LEU A 499 -9.68 4.09 -30.13
CA LEU A 499 -9.36 4.66 -28.83
C LEU A 499 -8.30 3.84 -28.08
N LYS A 500 -8.38 2.51 -28.10
CA LYS A 500 -7.36 1.64 -27.50
C LYS A 500 -5.99 1.84 -28.14
N ILE A 501 -5.93 1.93 -29.47
CA ILE A 501 -4.65 2.12 -30.18
C ILE A 501 -4.01 3.47 -29.78
N LEU A 502 -4.84 4.48 -29.51
CA LEU A 502 -4.40 5.83 -29.18
C LEU A 502 -4.15 6.05 -27.69
N SER A 503 -4.67 5.18 -26.81
CA SER A 503 -4.35 5.15 -25.38
C SER A 503 -3.00 4.49 -25.13
N PHE A 504 -2.20 5.07 -24.25
CA PHE A 504 -0.87 4.53 -23.93
C PHE A 504 -0.93 3.23 -23.13
N ASP A 505 0.13 2.44 -23.31
CA ASP A 505 0.58 1.39 -22.40
C ASP A 505 1.55 2.07 -21.39
N THR A 506 1.05 3.02 -20.59
CA THR A 506 1.79 3.51 -19.41
C THR A 506 1.60 2.49 -18.31
N ASP A 507 2.66 2.11 -17.59
CA ASP A 507 2.61 1.15 -16.47
C ASP A 507 1.60 1.56 -15.36
N ASP A 508 1.10 2.81 -15.39
CA ASP A 508 -0.04 3.29 -14.61
C ASP A 508 -1.38 3.03 -15.31
N GLU A 509 -2.21 2.14 -14.74
CA GLU A 509 -3.60 1.83 -15.15
C GLU A 509 -4.62 2.97 -14.89
N ASN A 510 -4.12 4.19 -14.90
CA ASN A 510 -4.85 5.37 -14.50
C ASN A 510 -5.56 6.08 -15.67
N ILE A 511 -5.55 5.49 -16.86
CA ILE A 511 -6.25 6.04 -18.04
C ILE A 511 -7.64 5.42 -18.15
N GLU A 512 -8.60 6.05 -17.48
CA GLU A 512 -10.03 5.75 -17.64
C GLU A 512 -10.58 6.54 -18.83
N ILE A 513 -11.39 5.91 -19.70
CA ILE A 513 -12.10 6.63 -20.76
C ILE A 513 -13.20 7.47 -20.10
N SER A 514 -12.80 8.67 -19.69
CA SER A 514 -13.65 9.69 -19.11
C SER A 514 -14.69 10.13 -20.12
N HIS A 515 -15.89 9.56 -20.03
CA HIS A 515 -17.05 10.13 -20.69
C HIS A 515 -17.45 11.41 -19.95
N TYR A 516 -17.71 12.45 -20.73
CA TYR A 516 -17.96 13.82 -20.29
C TYR A 516 -18.90 13.90 -19.08
N THR A 517 -18.49 14.69 -18.10
CA THR A 517 -19.24 15.14 -16.92
C THR A 517 -20.73 15.34 -17.22
N SER A 518 -21.63 14.68 -16.48
CA SER A 518 -23.05 15.03 -16.59
C SER A 518 -23.34 16.33 -15.90
N LEU A 519 -24.31 16.96 -16.53
CA LEU A 519 -25.00 18.21 -16.28
C LEU A 519 -25.67 18.33 -14.91
N ASP A 520 -25.84 17.24 -14.15
CA ASP A 520 -26.85 17.23 -13.09
C ASP A 520 -26.51 18.14 -11.89
N LEU A 521 -25.25 18.15 -11.44
CA LEU A 521 -24.89 18.92 -10.23
C LEU A 521 -24.91 20.43 -10.47
N LEU A 522 -24.44 20.89 -11.65
CA LEU A 522 -24.43 22.32 -12.00
C LEU A 522 -25.84 22.85 -12.31
N LEU A 523 -26.70 22.05 -12.96
CA LEU A 523 -28.10 22.44 -13.21
C LEU A 523 -28.95 22.50 -11.94
N ILE A 524 -28.65 21.64 -10.95
CA ILE A 524 -29.26 21.70 -9.61
C ILE A 524 -28.81 22.97 -8.89
N LEU A 525 -27.52 23.33 -8.98
CA LEU A 525 -26.96 24.54 -8.36
C LEU A 525 -27.44 25.85 -9.01
N LEU A 526 -27.74 25.83 -10.32
CA LEU A 526 -28.25 26.99 -11.07
C LEU A 526 -29.78 27.10 -11.09
N GLY A 527 -30.50 26.14 -10.50
CA GLY A 527 -31.96 26.16 -10.38
C GLY A 527 -32.71 25.91 -11.70
N CYS A 528 -32.10 25.22 -12.66
CA CYS A 528 -32.64 25.07 -14.02
C CYS A 528 -33.48 23.79 -14.25
N LYS A 529 -33.72 22.96 -13.23
CA LYS A 529 -34.65 21.81 -13.34
C LYS A 529 -36.10 22.27 -13.17
N ASN A 530 -36.77 22.55 -14.28
CA ASN A 530 -38.22 22.41 -14.37
C ASN A 530 -38.53 21.11 -15.11
N GLU A 531 -39.38 20.27 -14.54
CA GLU A 531 -39.67 18.88 -14.98
C GLU A 531 -40.30 18.74 -16.38
N ASN A 532 -40.49 19.83 -17.14
CA ASN A 532 -41.24 19.82 -18.41
C ASN A 532 -40.53 20.50 -19.60
N SER A 533 -39.21 20.69 -19.58
CA SER A 533 -38.49 21.17 -20.77
C SER A 533 -37.84 20.03 -21.55
N ASP A 534 -38.29 19.79 -22.78
CA ASP A 534 -37.68 18.88 -23.76
C ASP A 534 -36.28 19.32 -24.25
N GLU A 535 -35.70 20.40 -23.67
CA GLU A 535 -34.38 20.94 -24.01
C GLU A 535 -33.40 20.80 -22.81
N ILE A 536 -33.14 19.58 -22.37
CA ILE A 536 -32.05 19.29 -21.41
C ILE A 536 -30.78 18.98 -22.23
N GLY A 537 -29.94 19.98 -22.51
CA GLY A 537 -28.69 19.69 -23.26
C GLY A 537 -27.74 20.82 -23.65
N ASN A 538 -27.87 22.05 -23.16
CA ASN A 538 -27.09 23.18 -23.72
C ASN A 538 -25.80 23.55 -22.97
N ILE A 539 -25.28 22.72 -22.04
CA ILE A 539 -24.02 23.01 -21.31
C ILE A 539 -23.11 21.76 -21.32
N ARG A 540 -21.79 21.93 -21.37
CA ARG A 540 -20.81 20.83 -21.36
C ARG A 540 -19.55 21.26 -20.62
N ILE A 541 -18.92 20.38 -19.82
CA ILE A 541 -17.64 20.65 -19.12
C ILE A 541 -16.54 19.75 -19.70
N ASN A 542 -15.44 20.36 -20.18
CA ASN A 542 -14.31 19.73 -20.85
C ASN A 542 -12.95 20.11 -20.19
N ASN A 543 -11.93 19.24 -20.27
CA ASN A 543 -10.56 19.51 -19.80
C ASN A 543 -9.73 20.24 -20.88
N ILE A 544 -8.72 21.03 -20.48
CA ILE A 544 -7.83 21.79 -21.39
C ILE A 544 -7.06 20.93 -22.38
N SER A 545 -6.72 19.67 -22.05
CA SER A 545 -6.10 18.74 -22.99
C SER A 545 -7.03 18.35 -24.15
N THR A 546 -8.32 18.66 -24.04
CA THR A 546 -9.37 18.38 -25.04
C THR A 546 -9.95 19.65 -25.68
N ALA A 547 -9.28 20.81 -25.55
CA ALA A 547 -9.72 22.12 -26.03
C ALA A 547 -10.55 22.05 -27.33
N ASN A 548 -11.80 22.51 -27.27
CA ASN A 548 -12.77 22.38 -28.36
C ASN A 548 -12.26 23.01 -29.66
N ASP A 549 -12.34 22.25 -30.74
CA ASP A 549 -12.53 22.82 -32.06
C ASP A 549 -14.05 22.83 -32.33
N PRO A 550 -14.72 24.00 -32.41
CA PRO A 550 -16.15 24.08 -32.71
C PRO A 550 -16.53 23.45 -34.07
N LYS A 551 -15.53 23.07 -34.89
CA LYS A 551 -15.67 22.36 -36.14
C LYS A 551 -15.40 20.85 -36.03
N GLU A 552 -15.24 20.24 -34.85
CA GLU A 552 -14.98 18.79 -34.69
C GLU A 552 -15.91 17.88 -35.49
N GLY A 553 -17.22 18.12 -35.40
CA GLY A 553 -18.22 17.41 -36.22
C GLY A 553 -17.98 17.63 -37.70
N ASN A 554 -17.75 18.88 -38.09
CA ASN A 554 -17.47 19.28 -39.48
C ASN A 554 -16.14 18.71 -40.01
N ILE A 555 -15.14 18.51 -39.16
CA ILE A 555 -13.84 17.92 -39.52
C ILE A 555 -14.03 16.44 -39.80
N LEU A 556 -14.71 15.75 -38.91
CA LEU A 556 -15.02 14.34 -39.12
C LEU A 556 -15.93 14.16 -40.35
N GLU A 557 -16.92 15.04 -40.54
CA GLU A 557 -17.73 15.12 -41.77
C GLU A 557 -16.86 15.32 -43.02
N SER A 558 -15.90 16.26 -43.01
CA SER A 558 -14.97 16.50 -44.12
C SER A 558 -14.14 15.25 -44.44
N ILE A 559 -13.66 14.54 -43.41
CA ILE A 559 -12.95 13.26 -43.56
C ILE A 559 -13.83 12.22 -44.26
N PHE A 560 -15.08 12.06 -43.82
CA PHE A 560 -16.03 11.10 -44.40
C PHE A 560 -16.38 11.48 -45.85
N ASN A 561 -16.69 12.75 -46.11
CA ASN A 561 -17.07 13.26 -47.43
C ASN A 561 -15.94 13.07 -48.47
N ARG A 562 -14.69 13.34 -48.09
CA ARG A 562 -13.51 13.08 -48.94
C ARG A 562 -13.25 11.60 -49.21
N ASN A 563 -13.91 10.72 -48.44
CA ASN A 563 -13.84 9.27 -48.58
C ASN A 563 -15.13 8.67 -49.17
N ASP A 564 -15.88 9.45 -49.95
CA ASP A 564 -17.15 9.10 -50.62
C ASP A 564 -18.25 8.64 -49.65
N ILE A 565 -18.27 9.18 -48.43
CA ILE A 565 -19.30 8.92 -47.43
C ILE A 565 -19.99 10.24 -47.12
N ASP A 566 -20.92 10.65 -47.98
CA ASP A 566 -21.68 11.88 -47.80
C ASP A 566 -22.68 11.73 -46.63
N ILE A 567 -22.28 12.19 -45.46
CA ILE A 567 -23.09 12.20 -44.22
C ILE A 567 -22.96 13.57 -43.58
N LYS A 568 -23.95 13.92 -42.76
CA LYS A 568 -23.90 15.16 -41.99
C LYS A 568 -23.61 14.84 -40.54
N ILE A 569 -22.49 15.34 -40.03
CA ILE A 569 -22.12 15.26 -38.61
C ILE A 569 -22.13 16.69 -38.09
N GLY A 570 -23.28 17.12 -37.60
CA GLY A 570 -23.45 18.45 -37.05
C GLY A 570 -22.56 18.67 -35.82
N SER A 571 -21.90 19.82 -35.77
CA SER A 571 -21.45 20.41 -34.51
C SER A 571 -22.66 20.89 -33.72
N ASP A 572 -22.70 20.66 -32.42
CA ASP A 572 -23.83 21.07 -31.60
C ASP A 572 -23.71 22.56 -31.23
N GLU A 573 -24.25 23.40 -32.11
CA GLU A 573 -24.03 24.85 -32.13
C GLU A 573 -24.63 25.60 -30.92
N LYS A 574 -25.46 24.92 -30.11
CA LYS A 574 -26.09 25.45 -28.90
C LYS A 574 -25.33 25.10 -27.62
N ILE A 575 -24.25 24.32 -27.69
CA ILE A 575 -23.51 23.88 -26.50
C ILE A 575 -22.64 25.01 -25.95
N VAL A 576 -22.95 25.44 -24.73
CA VAL A 576 -22.03 26.22 -23.88
C VAL A 576 -20.96 25.27 -23.35
N THR A 577 -19.70 25.47 -23.73
CA THR A 577 -18.60 24.65 -23.20
C THR A 577 -17.85 25.35 -22.08
N LEU A 578 -17.59 24.66 -20.99
CA LEU A 578 -16.79 25.08 -19.84
C LEU A 578 -15.43 24.37 -19.91
N GLN A 579 -14.34 25.11 -20.13
CA GLN A 579 -12.99 24.56 -20.29
C GLN A 579 -12.18 24.68 -19.00
N THR A 580 -11.87 23.58 -18.33
CA THR A 580 -11.05 23.59 -17.11
C THR A 580 -9.55 23.53 -17.45
N SER A 581 -8.74 24.44 -16.91
CA SER A 581 -7.28 24.44 -17.05
C SER A 581 -6.61 23.92 -15.78
N TYR A 582 -5.88 22.81 -15.86
CA TYR A 582 -4.89 22.49 -14.82
C TYR A 582 -3.63 23.31 -15.06
N SER A 583 -3.35 24.27 -14.17
CA SER A 583 -2.02 24.86 -14.07
C SER A 583 -1.04 23.76 -13.67
N ARG A 584 0.18 23.76 -14.24
CA ARG A 584 1.25 22.81 -13.86
C ARG A 584 1.74 23.03 -12.42
N ASN A 585 1.40 24.17 -11.81
CA ASN A 585 1.50 24.38 -10.38
C ASN A 585 0.13 24.06 -9.78
N ARG A 586 0.08 23.29 -8.69
CA ARG A 586 -1.11 22.73 -8.02
C ARG A 586 -2.10 23.77 -7.46
N ASP A 587 -2.36 24.84 -8.19
CA ASP A 587 -3.33 25.88 -7.91
C ASP A 587 -4.57 25.60 -8.79
N SER A 588 -5.70 25.33 -8.14
CA SER A 588 -7.00 25.06 -8.77
C SER A 588 -7.59 26.34 -9.39
N LEU A 589 -6.97 26.85 -10.45
CA LEU A 589 -7.51 27.93 -11.24
C LEU A 589 -8.41 27.33 -12.33
N THR A 590 -9.66 27.04 -11.95
CA THR A 590 -10.65 26.57 -12.93
C THR A 590 -11.15 27.76 -13.73
N MET A 591 -10.51 28.05 -14.85
CA MET A 591 -11.10 28.99 -15.81
C MET A 591 -12.44 28.43 -16.31
N PHE A 592 -13.40 29.32 -16.53
CA PHE A 592 -14.56 29.04 -17.35
C PHE A 592 -14.49 30.00 -18.54
N ARG A 593 -14.74 29.51 -19.76
CA ARG A 593 -14.84 30.34 -20.97
C ARG A 593 -16.25 30.15 -21.50
N LEU A 594 -17.07 31.21 -21.50
CA LEU A 594 -18.44 31.16 -22.02
C LEU A 594 -18.43 31.53 -23.49
N TYR A 595 -18.59 30.55 -24.38
CA TYR A 595 -18.73 30.80 -25.81
C TYR A 595 -20.20 31.04 -26.17
N GLY A 596 -20.52 32.24 -26.69
CA GLY A 596 -21.84 32.64 -27.16
C GLY A 596 -21.77 33.05 -28.62
N LYS A 597 -22.74 32.59 -29.43
CA LYS A 597 -22.68 32.56 -30.91
C LYS A 597 -23.62 33.57 -31.61
N ARG A 598 -23.98 34.71 -31.00
CA ARG A 598 -24.71 35.74 -31.78
C ARG A 598 -23.69 36.58 -32.55
N GLU A 599 -23.75 36.45 -33.88
CA GLU A 599 -23.09 37.33 -34.88
C GLU A 599 -21.57 37.18 -35.08
N ASP A 600 -21.02 35.96 -35.05
CA ASP A 600 -19.58 35.71 -35.28
C ASP A 600 -18.61 36.53 -34.40
N LYS A 601 -19.14 37.10 -33.31
CA LYS A 601 -18.35 37.70 -32.24
C LYS A 601 -18.10 36.62 -31.20
N GLU A 602 -16.83 36.36 -30.88
CA GLU A 602 -16.47 35.61 -29.68
C GLU A 602 -17.17 36.27 -28.48
N ALA A 603 -18.16 35.60 -27.88
CA ALA A 603 -18.61 36.02 -26.56
C ALA A 603 -17.52 35.69 -25.54
N THR A 604 -17.28 36.66 -24.68
CA THR A 604 -16.11 36.84 -23.84
C THR A 604 -16.08 35.95 -22.61
N GLY A 605 -14.89 35.45 -22.24
CA GLY A 605 -14.67 34.58 -21.08
C GLY A 605 -14.88 35.28 -19.73
N ILE A 606 -15.76 34.71 -18.90
CA ILE A 606 -15.88 35.00 -17.47
C ILE A 606 -15.19 33.86 -16.71
N CYS A 607 -14.06 34.14 -16.07
CA CYS A 607 -13.33 33.17 -15.26
C CYS A 607 -13.80 33.22 -13.80
N LEU A 608 -14.06 32.06 -13.19
CA LEU A 608 -14.47 31.93 -11.78
C LEU A 608 -13.39 31.21 -10.98
N VAL A 609 -12.92 31.80 -9.89
CA VAL A 609 -11.95 31.15 -8.99
C VAL A 609 -12.72 30.45 -7.86
N LEU A 610 -12.61 29.11 -7.78
CA LEU A 610 -13.33 28.26 -6.83
C LEU A 610 -12.44 27.73 -5.69
N ASP A 611 -13.05 27.41 -4.54
CA ASP A 611 -12.39 26.80 -3.38
C ASP A 611 -12.05 25.30 -3.62
N ASN A 612 -10.85 24.88 -3.18
CA ASN A 612 -10.26 23.56 -3.47
C ASN A 612 -11.09 22.40 -2.89
N LYS A 613 -11.80 22.59 -1.77
CA LYS A 613 -12.63 21.54 -1.15
C LYS A 613 -13.85 21.10 -1.97
N TYR A 614 -14.19 21.85 -3.02
CA TYR A 614 -15.26 21.49 -3.97
C TYR A 614 -14.72 20.71 -5.17
N PHE A 615 -13.39 20.53 -5.25
CA PHE A 615 -12.78 19.50 -6.06
C PHE A 615 -12.55 18.30 -5.14
N THR A 616 -13.30 17.23 -5.37
CA THR A 616 -12.96 15.93 -4.80
C THR A 616 -11.89 15.31 -5.70
N ASP A 617 -10.87 14.68 -5.12
CA ASP A 617 -9.87 13.91 -5.89
C ASP A 617 -10.49 12.68 -6.61
N SER A 618 -11.79 12.41 -6.36
CA SER A 618 -12.61 11.48 -7.12
C SER A 618 -13.13 12.11 -8.41
N TYR A 619 -12.43 11.85 -9.52
CA TYR A 619 -13.01 11.98 -10.86
C TYR A 619 -14.15 10.94 -11.02
N THR A 620 -15.40 11.38 -10.88
CA THR A 620 -16.58 10.55 -11.14
C THR A 620 -17.21 10.89 -12.48
N SER A 621 -17.16 9.93 -13.41
CA SER A 621 -18.07 9.83 -14.56
C SER A 621 -19.53 9.95 -14.07
N PRO A 622 -20.45 10.51 -14.86
CA PRO A 622 -21.83 10.79 -14.41
C PRO A 622 -22.77 9.61 -14.10
N PHE A 623 -22.23 8.43 -13.81
CA PHE A 623 -22.98 7.32 -13.23
C PHE A 623 -22.50 6.96 -11.82
N SER A 624 -22.00 7.93 -11.04
CA SER A 624 -21.67 7.70 -9.63
C SER A 624 -22.84 8.01 -8.70
N TYR A 625 -23.47 6.97 -8.15
CA TYR A 625 -24.17 7.08 -6.87
C TYR A 625 -23.67 5.96 -5.93
N TYR A 626 -23.08 6.42 -4.82
CA TYR A 626 -22.56 5.71 -3.63
C TYR A 626 -21.19 5.01 -3.71
N ASP A 627 -20.35 5.44 -2.77
CA ASP A 627 -19.01 4.96 -2.43
C ASP A 627 -18.95 3.45 -2.17
N PHE A 628 -17.91 2.79 -2.67
CA PHE A 628 -16.78 2.23 -1.89
C PHE A 628 -16.05 1.13 -2.69
N ASN A 629 -14.72 1.14 -2.55
CA ASN A 629 -13.76 0.08 -2.83
C ASN A 629 -13.62 -0.37 -4.30
N VAL A 630 -12.66 0.24 -4.99
CA VAL A 630 -12.09 -0.31 -6.23
C VAL A 630 -10.66 -0.79 -5.94
N ASN A 631 -10.52 -2.10 -5.89
CA ASN A 631 -9.23 -2.77 -5.90
C ASN A 631 -8.57 -2.58 -7.27
N ASN A 632 -7.46 -1.83 -7.31
CA ASN A 632 -6.51 -1.85 -8.42
C ASN A 632 -5.93 -3.27 -8.56
N ILE A 633 -6.10 -3.88 -9.73
CA ILE A 633 -5.32 -5.03 -10.18
C ILE A 633 -4.76 -4.65 -11.52
N SER A 634 -3.48 -4.23 -11.50
CA SER A 634 -2.75 -3.93 -12.71
C SER A 634 -1.95 -5.08 -13.29
N ILE A 635 -1.88 -5.15 -14.63
CA ILE A 635 -0.95 -6.02 -15.36
C ILE A 635 0.20 -5.17 -15.91
N LYS A 636 1.20 -4.85 -15.08
CA LYS A 636 2.65 -4.93 -15.41
C LYS A 636 3.54 -4.53 -14.23
N ASN A 637 4.75 -5.07 -14.29
CA ASN A 637 5.96 -4.97 -13.46
C ASN A 637 5.91 -5.19 -11.94
N ASP A 638 4.87 -4.80 -11.20
CA ASP A 638 4.94 -4.89 -9.72
C ASP A 638 4.39 -6.18 -9.10
N GLU A 639 3.43 -6.87 -9.73
CA GLU A 639 2.83 -8.09 -9.16
C GLU A 639 3.72 -9.34 -9.24
N TYR A 640 4.85 -9.26 -9.95
CA TYR A 640 5.74 -10.40 -10.19
C TYR A 640 6.58 -10.78 -8.97
N PHE A 641 6.81 -9.82 -8.07
CA PHE A 641 7.67 -9.98 -6.92
C PHE A 641 7.04 -9.39 -5.64
N THR A 642 5.75 -9.62 -5.43
CA THR A 642 5.03 -9.18 -4.20
C THR A 642 5.37 -10.00 -2.97
N ASP A 643 6.05 -11.13 -3.17
CA ASP A 643 6.27 -12.10 -2.12
C ASP A 643 7.69 -11.92 -1.60
N SER A 644 7.97 -10.83 -0.85
CA SER A 644 9.17 -10.79 -0.01
C SER A 644 9.05 -11.91 1.04
N TYR A 645 10.08 -12.74 1.15
CA TYR A 645 10.05 -13.91 2.02
C TYR A 645 10.70 -13.55 3.35
N THR A 646 10.00 -13.91 4.42
CA THR A 646 10.46 -13.75 5.78
C THR A 646 10.05 -15.00 6.56
N SER A 647 11.04 -15.68 7.14
CA SER A 647 10.86 -16.94 7.85
C SER A 647 11.00 -16.76 9.37
N SER A 648 10.17 -17.51 10.09
CA SER A 648 10.25 -17.78 11.53
C SER A 648 11.59 -18.42 11.91
N TYR A 649 12.35 -17.78 12.78
CA TYR A 649 13.48 -18.40 13.48
C TYR A 649 13.21 -18.33 14.98
N ASP A 650 13.14 -19.48 15.67
CA ASP A 650 13.36 -19.57 17.13
C ASP A 650 14.87 -19.37 17.40
N SER A 651 15.38 -18.74 18.47
CA SER A 651 14.85 -18.45 19.80
C SER A 651 15.45 -17.13 20.37
N ASN A 652 14.69 -16.48 21.27
CA ASN A 652 15.00 -15.34 22.15
C ASN A 652 15.40 -14.01 21.48
N VAL A 653 14.40 -13.08 21.37
CA VAL A 653 14.29 -11.89 20.48
C VAL A 653 13.90 -12.25 19.03
N SER A 654 13.86 -13.54 18.74
CA SER A 654 13.62 -14.13 17.43
C SER A 654 12.13 -14.30 17.08
N ASN A 655 11.20 -13.98 17.99
CA ASN A 655 9.76 -14.23 17.86
C ASN A 655 8.93 -13.09 17.26
N ILE A 656 9.56 -12.10 16.62
CA ILE A 656 8.84 -11.37 15.57
C ILE A 656 8.99 -12.23 14.33
N ASN A 657 8.00 -13.10 14.10
CA ASN A 657 7.75 -13.59 12.75
C ASN A 657 7.56 -12.35 11.90
N ILE A 658 8.56 -12.05 11.08
CA ILE A 658 8.33 -11.20 9.94
C ILE A 658 7.60 -12.14 9.00
N GLU A 659 6.32 -11.93 8.77
CA GLU A 659 5.50 -12.57 7.76
C GLU A 659 4.80 -11.39 7.11
N TYR A 660 5.43 -10.80 6.09
CA TYR A 660 4.81 -9.72 5.31
C TYR A 660 3.52 -10.25 4.70
N LYS A 661 2.41 -10.06 5.40
CA LYS A 661 1.09 -10.05 4.79
C LYS A 661 0.98 -8.72 4.09
N SER A 662 1.17 -8.73 2.78
CA SER A 662 0.78 -7.65 1.88
C SER A 662 -0.75 -7.52 1.87
N ASN A 663 -1.35 -7.07 2.96
CA ASN A 663 -2.77 -6.75 3.05
C ASN A 663 -2.98 -5.77 4.20
N ILE A 664 -2.72 -4.49 3.94
CA ILE A 664 -3.57 -3.32 4.24
C ILE A 664 -2.97 -2.19 3.41
N LYS A 665 -3.41 -2.06 2.14
CA LYS A 665 -3.09 -0.91 1.31
C LYS A 665 -3.64 0.33 2.02
N LYS A 666 -2.79 1.22 2.54
CA LYS A 666 -3.18 2.62 2.73
C LYS A 666 -2.98 3.32 1.39
N GLU A 667 -4.10 3.58 0.73
CA GLU A 667 -4.21 4.24 -0.56
C GLU A 667 -3.39 5.53 -0.60
N LYS A 668 -2.26 5.53 -1.31
CA LYS A 668 -1.79 6.74 -1.96
C LYS A 668 -2.70 6.94 -3.16
N GLU A 669 -3.49 8.01 -3.14
CA GLU A 669 -4.22 8.49 -4.30
C GLU A 669 -3.25 8.76 -5.45
N GLU A 670 -3.12 7.78 -6.34
CA GLU A 670 -2.39 7.93 -7.59
C GLU A 670 -3.23 8.81 -8.51
N ASN A 671 -2.66 9.97 -8.83
CA ASN A 671 -3.30 10.98 -9.66
C ASN A 671 -3.48 10.46 -11.09
N LYS A 672 -4.73 10.19 -11.47
CA LYS A 672 -5.09 9.81 -12.83
C LYS A 672 -4.78 10.92 -13.83
N ARG A 673 -3.90 10.65 -14.80
CA ARG A 673 -3.61 11.58 -15.91
C ARG A 673 -4.36 11.16 -17.17
N ASN A 674 -5.27 12.02 -17.63
CA ASN A 674 -5.88 11.87 -18.95
C ASN A 674 -4.98 12.49 -20.01
N LEU A 675 -4.20 11.68 -20.72
CA LEU A 675 -3.55 12.08 -21.96
C LEU A 675 -4.11 11.23 -23.10
N TYR A 676 -4.96 11.85 -23.93
CA TYR A 676 -5.27 11.35 -25.27
C TYR A 676 -4.32 12.07 -26.23
N TRP A 677 -3.64 11.32 -27.10
CA TRP A 677 -3.07 11.96 -28.27
C TRP A 677 -4.20 12.40 -29.19
N VAL A 678 -4.23 13.69 -29.44
CA VAL A 678 -5.03 14.30 -30.49
C VAL A 678 -4.46 13.89 -31.85
N LEU A 679 -5.32 13.43 -32.75
CA LEU A 679 -5.00 13.28 -34.16
C LEU A 679 -5.22 14.63 -34.86
N TYR A 680 -4.16 15.21 -35.42
CA TYR A 680 -4.28 16.46 -36.14
C TYR A 680 -4.60 16.19 -37.60
N TYR A 681 -5.70 16.73 -38.09
CA TYR A 681 -6.16 16.57 -39.45
C TYR A 681 -5.71 17.73 -40.33
N ASN A 682 -4.89 17.41 -41.32
CA ASN A 682 -4.60 18.30 -42.43
C ASN A 682 -5.69 18.14 -43.48
N GLU A 683 -6.61 19.11 -43.51
CA GLU A 683 -7.75 19.08 -44.41
C GLU A 683 -7.30 19.11 -45.87
N LYS A 684 -6.29 19.90 -46.23
CA LYS A 684 -5.84 20.04 -47.63
C LYS A 684 -5.39 18.70 -48.21
N LEU A 685 -4.58 17.95 -47.46
CA LEU A 685 -3.95 16.72 -47.89
C LEU A 685 -4.76 15.46 -47.54
N ASN A 686 -5.81 15.59 -46.74
CA ASN A 686 -6.59 14.47 -46.19
C ASN A 686 -5.70 13.48 -45.42
N LYS A 687 -4.90 14.01 -44.49
CA LYS A 687 -3.90 13.26 -43.69
C LYS A 687 -4.09 13.52 -42.21
N LEU A 688 -3.90 12.50 -41.39
CA LEU A 688 -3.83 12.63 -39.93
C LEU A 688 -2.36 12.60 -39.49
N VAL A 689 -2.03 13.41 -38.50
CA VAL A 689 -0.70 13.50 -37.89
C VAL A 689 -0.80 12.97 -36.46
N PHE A 690 0.05 12.02 -36.12
CA PHE A 690 0.14 11.36 -34.81
C PHE A 690 1.59 11.41 -34.29
N ASN A 691 1.80 11.92 -33.07
CA ASN A 691 3.12 11.99 -32.43
C ASN A 691 3.27 10.88 -31.37
N LYS A 692 4.41 10.19 -31.34
CA LYS A 692 4.75 9.19 -30.31
C LYS A 692 5.62 9.84 -29.22
N GLU A 693 5.42 9.46 -27.95
CA GLU A 693 6.14 10.04 -26.78
C GLU A 693 7.66 10.08 -26.91
N ASP A 694 8.26 9.08 -27.54
CA ASP A 694 9.72 8.89 -27.49
C ASP A 694 10.51 9.71 -28.53
N LEU A 695 9.83 10.39 -29.45
CA LEU A 695 10.49 11.01 -30.60
C LEU A 695 10.01 12.46 -30.78
N LYS A 696 10.78 13.36 -30.18
CA LYS A 696 10.58 14.83 -30.16
C LYS A 696 10.44 15.49 -31.54
N TYR A 697 10.71 14.76 -32.63
CA TYR A 697 10.78 15.27 -34.01
C TYR A 697 10.24 14.31 -35.07
N SER A 698 9.52 13.23 -34.71
CA SER A 698 8.91 12.34 -35.71
C SER A 698 7.41 12.25 -35.53
N SER A 699 6.68 12.74 -36.53
CA SER A 699 5.24 12.56 -36.65
C SER A 699 4.95 11.42 -37.62
N ASN A 700 4.10 10.49 -37.21
CA ASN A 700 3.51 9.51 -38.11
C ASN A 700 2.41 10.19 -38.92
N ILE A 701 2.50 10.10 -40.24
CA ILE A 701 1.54 10.68 -41.16
C ILE A 701 0.66 9.55 -41.70
N ILE A 702 -0.63 9.60 -41.38
CA ILE A 702 -1.63 8.63 -41.81
C ILE A 702 -2.39 9.22 -42.99
N ASP A 703 -2.15 8.70 -44.19
CA ASP A 703 -2.88 9.11 -45.40
C ASP A 703 -4.24 8.43 -45.49
N LEU A 704 -5.32 9.22 -45.59
CA LEU A 704 -6.70 8.72 -45.65
C LEU A 704 -7.22 8.49 -47.07
N ASN A 705 -6.53 8.95 -48.13
CA ASN A 705 -7.09 8.99 -49.49
C ASN A 705 -7.37 7.61 -50.12
N GLU A 706 -6.65 6.55 -49.70
CA GLU A 706 -6.78 5.19 -50.28
C GLU A 706 -7.19 4.11 -49.25
N ILE A 707 -7.77 4.51 -48.11
CA ILE A 707 -8.07 3.58 -47.01
C ILE A 707 -9.28 2.67 -47.28
N LYS A 708 -10.08 2.93 -48.32
CA LYS A 708 -11.33 2.20 -48.63
C LYS A 708 -11.17 0.67 -48.75
N LYS A 709 -9.96 0.19 -49.08
CA LYS A 709 -9.62 -1.24 -49.18
C LYS A 709 -8.28 -1.58 -48.54
N TYR A 710 -7.91 -0.86 -47.48
CA TYR A 710 -6.56 -0.90 -46.93
C TYR A 710 -6.02 -2.32 -46.67
N ARG A 711 -6.76 -3.19 -45.97
CA ARG A 711 -6.52 -4.64 -45.94
C ARG A 711 -7.68 -5.43 -45.32
N LYS A 712 -7.70 -6.75 -45.55
CA LYS A 712 -8.75 -7.65 -45.05
C LYS A 712 -8.63 -8.01 -43.57
N LYS A 713 -7.41 -8.06 -43.01
CA LYS A 713 -7.10 -8.42 -41.62
C LYS A 713 -5.77 -7.79 -41.20
N LEU A 714 -5.61 -7.54 -39.90
CA LEU A 714 -4.33 -7.19 -39.29
C LEU A 714 -3.40 -8.41 -39.16
N LYS A 715 -2.10 -8.16 -39.15
CA LYS A 715 -1.03 -9.11 -38.82
C LYS A 715 -0.45 -8.81 -37.43
N GLU A 716 0.32 -9.75 -36.88
CA GLU A 716 0.93 -9.57 -35.55
C GLU A 716 2.01 -8.49 -35.52
N ASP A 717 2.72 -8.29 -36.64
CA ASP A 717 3.82 -7.34 -36.84
C ASP A 717 3.38 -5.96 -37.36
N ASP A 718 2.07 -5.71 -37.46
CA ASP A 718 1.53 -4.45 -37.94
C ASP A 718 1.90 -3.27 -37.03
N THR A 719 2.36 -2.17 -37.62
CA THR A 719 2.72 -0.92 -36.93
C THR A 719 1.51 -0.22 -36.29
N ILE A 720 1.73 0.87 -35.54
CA ILE A 720 0.61 1.67 -35.02
C ILE A 720 -0.14 2.39 -36.14
N GLU A 721 0.56 2.87 -37.17
CA GLU A 721 -0.02 3.49 -38.37
C GLU A 721 -0.92 2.48 -39.09
N ASP A 722 -0.42 1.26 -39.24
CA ASP A 722 -1.13 0.12 -39.75
C ASP A 722 -2.46 -0.15 -39.02
N LYS A 723 -2.43 -0.12 -37.69
CA LYS A 723 -3.62 -0.34 -36.84
C LYS A 723 -4.62 0.81 -36.96
N ILE A 724 -4.16 2.06 -36.98
CA ILE A 724 -5.03 3.24 -37.15
C ILE A 724 -5.69 3.23 -38.54
N LYS A 725 -4.93 3.00 -39.62
CA LYS A 725 -5.49 2.88 -40.98
C LYS A 725 -6.54 1.77 -41.07
N TYR A 726 -6.30 0.64 -40.41
CA TYR A 726 -7.26 -0.45 -40.35
C TYR A 726 -8.55 -0.06 -39.62
N ALA A 727 -8.45 0.59 -38.46
CA ALA A 727 -9.59 1.06 -37.71
C ALA A 727 -10.45 2.05 -38.53
N PHE A 728 -9.84 3.06 -39.17
CA PHE A 728 -10.55 3.99 -40.06
C PHE A 728 -11.18 3.29 -41.27
N SER A 729 -10.50 2.31 -41.88
CA SER A 729 -11.05 1.51 -42.97
C SER A 729 -12.36 0.82 -42.57
N LYS A 730 -12.39 0.24 -41.36
CA LYS A 730 -13.56 -0.43 -40.81
C LYS A 730 -14.66 0.54 -40.40
N ILE A 731 -14.32 1.65 -39.76
CA ILE A 731 -15.26 2.74 -39.46
C ILE A 731 -15.94 3.19 -40.77
N PHE A 732 -15.18 3.48 -41.83
CA PHE A 732 -15.73 3.84 -43.15
C PHE A 732 -16.60 2.74 -43.76
N GLU A 733 -16.21 1.46 -43.64
CA GLU A 733 -16.99 0.32 -44.13
C GLU A 733 -18.38 0.26 -43.47
N TYR A 734 -18.44 0.32 -42.13
CA TYR A 734 -19.71 0.20 -41.41
C TYR A 734 -20.56 1.46 -41.52
N THR A 735 -19.96 2.65 -41.60
CA THR A 735 -20.70 3.89 -41.88
C THR A 735 -21.41 3.84 -43.23
N ARG A 736 -20.78 3.30 -44.29
CA ARG A 736 -21.46 3.11 -45.58
C ARG A 736 -22.67 2.19 -45.48
N LYS A 737 -22.52 1.05 -44.79
CA LYS A 737 -23.62 0.10 -44.57
C LYS A 737 -24.77 0.70 -43.74
N ILE A 738 -24.46 1.56 -42.77
CA ILE A 738 -25.46 2.31 -42.00
C ILE A 738 -26.15 3.35 -42.90
N LYS A 739 -25.40 4.06 -43.74
CA LYS A 739 -25.93 5.05 -44.68
C LYS A 739 -26.92 4.47 -45.68
N GLU A 740 -26.68 3.28 -46.21
CA GLU A 740 -27.60 2.58 -47.11
C GLU A 740 -29.01 2.38 -46.51
N LYS A 741 -29.14 2.43 -45.18
CA LYS A 741 -30.42 2.29 -44.47
C LYS A 741 -31.16 3.62 -44.27
N ASN A 742 -30.62 4.75 -44.75
CA ASN A 742 -31.25 6.08 -44.70
C ASN A 742 -31.76 6.48 -43.30
N ILE A 743 -30.92 6.33 -42.27
CA ILE A 743 -31.25 6.77 -40.91
C ILE A 743 -31.31 8.31 -40.82
N ASP A 744 -31.96 8.83 -39.78
CA ASP A 744 -32.01 10.28 -39.51
C ASP A 744 -30.58 10.85 -39.41
N PRO A 745 -30.22 11.89 -40.19
CA PRO A 745 -28.90 12.51 -40.14
C PRO A 745 -28.44 12.91 -38.73
N LYS A 746 -29.36 13.26 -37.83
CA LYS A 746 -29.02 13.60 -36.43
C LYS A 746 -28.39 12.44 -35.67
N LEU A 747 -28.68 11.20 -36.05
CA LEU A 747 -28.14 10.02 -35.38
C LEU A 747 -26.64 9.81 -35.62
N TYR A 748 -26.09 10.33 -36.72
CA TYR A 748 -24.64 10.30 -36.94
C TYR A 748 -23.88 11.10 -35.88
N ASN A 749 -24.47 12.17 -35.33
CA ASN A 749 -23.84 12.95 -34.28
C ASN A 749 -23.56 12.11 -33.04
N TYR A 750 -24.49 11.22 -32.69
CA TYR A 750 -24.40 10.30 -31.56
C TYR A 750 -23.50 9.10 -31.85
N LEU A 751 -23.56 8.56 -33.08
CA LEU A 751 -22.75 7.42 -33.48
C LEU A 751 -21.25 7.71 -33.35
N PHE A 752 -20.80 8.92 -33.68
CA PHE A 752 -19.39 9.28 -33.66
C PHE A 752 -18.93 10.03 -32.40
N GLU A 753 -19.72 10.02 -31.33
CA GLU A 753 -19.36 10.69 -30.07
C GLU A 753 -18.02 10.21 -29.51
N ASN A 754 -17.62 8.94 -29.72
CA ASN A 754 -16.36 8.41 -29.19
C ASN A 754 -15.12 9.02 -29.84
N ILE A 755 -15.20 9.41 -31.12
CA ILE A 755 -14.02 9.74 -31.93
C ILE A 755 -14.03 11.15 -32.51
N LYS A 756 -15.17 11.84 -32.55
CA LYS A 756 -15.22 13.19 -33.13
C LYS A 756 -14.37 14.21 -32.39
N TYR A 757 -14.10 13.98 -31.10
CA TYR A 757 -13.34 14.89 -30.23
C TYR A 757 -11.83 14.63 -30.20
N ILE A 758 -11.38 13.45 -30.62
CA ILE A 758 -9.95 13.11 -30.62
C ILE A 758 -9.25 13.62 -31.89
N ILE A 759 -10.00 14.07 -32.89
CA ILE A 759 -9.49 14.62 -34.15
C ILE A 759 -9.63 16.14 -34.13
N LYS A 760 -8.54 16.88 -34.33
CA LYS A 760 -8.52 18.36 -34.33
C LYS A 760 -7.98 18.89 -35.64
N HIS A 761 -8.33 20.12 -35.99
CA HIS A 761 -7.73 20.79 -37.13
C HIS A 761 -6.22 21.04 -36.90
N GLU A 762 -5.41 20.92 -37.95
CA GLU A 762 -3.95 21.12 -37.89
C GLU A 762 -3.51 22.48 -37.32
N ALA A 763 -4.35 23.52 -37.43
CA ALA A 763 -4.08 24.84 -36.85
C ALA A 763 -3.92 24.82 -35.30
N PHE A 764 -4.49 23.83 -34.61
CA PHE A 764 -4.31 23.65 -33.16
C PHE A 764 -2.95 23.04 -32.80
N PHE A 765 -2.19 22.53 -33.78
CA PHE A 765 -0.86 21.97 -33.58
C PHE A 765 0.14 23.04 -33.10
N GLU A 766 0.14 24.21 -33.76
CA GLU A 766 1.03 25.33 -33.42
C GLU A 766 0.73 25.92 -32.03
N GLU A 767 -0.52 25.91 -31.60
CA GLU A 767 -0.94 26.49 -30.32
C GLU A 767 -0.40 25.69 -29.10
N GLN A 768 -0.24 24.37 -29.21
CA GLN A 768 0.40 23.55 -28.18
C GLN A 768 1.92 23.75 -28.12
N GLU A 769 2.59 23.84 -29.28
CA GLU A 769 4.04 24.12 -29.34
C GLU A 769 4.38 25.52 -28.80
N LEU A 770 3.55 26.53 -29.10
CA LEU A 770 3.72 27.91 -28.59
C LEU A 770 3.61 27.99 -27.05
N ARG A 771 2.74 27.21 -26.41
CA ARG A 771 2.62 27.15 -24.94
C ARG A 771 3.83 26.46 -24.28
N MET A 772 4.51 25.57 -24.98
CA MET A 772 5.76 24.97 -24.49
C MET A 772 6.96 25.94 -24.56
N LEU A 773 6.88 26.98 -25.41
CA LEU A 773 8.01 27.88 -25.71
C LEU A 773 8.03 29.18 -24.88
N VAL A 774 6.97 29.55 -24.14
CA VAL A 774 6.93 30.80 -23.36
C VAL A 774 7.07 30.54 -21.86
N THR A 775 8.31 30.51 -21.37
CA THR A 775 8.64 30.88 -19.98
C THR A 775 9.92 31.72 -19.98
N SER A 776 9.78 33.04 -20.03
CA SER A 776 10.93 33.94 -20.03
C SER A 776 10.61 35.29 -19.40
N ASP A 777 10.33 35.31 -18.08
CA ASP A 777 10.85 36.38 -17.21
C ASP A 777 10.84 35.98 -15.72
N TYR A 778 12.02 35.72 -15.15
CA TYR A 778 12.23 35.14 -13.83
C TYR A 778 12.62 36.17 -12.76
N LYS A 779 12.45 37.47 -13.04
CA LYS A 779 12.97 38.58 -12.21
C LYS A 779 11.91 39.40 -11.47
N SER A 780 10.76 38.79 -11.12
CA SER A 780 9.84 39.41 -10.15
C SER A 780 10.45 39.38 -8.74
N LYS A 781 10.32 40.49 -8.00
CA LYS A 781 10.80 40.64 -6.61
C LYS A 781 10.07 39.73 -5.60
N GLU A 782 8.99 39.08 -6.01
CA GLU A 782 8.20 38.15 -5.19
C GLU A 782 8.76 36.72 -5.23
N ILE A 783 9.70 36.44 -6.14
CA ILE A 783 10.35 35.14 -6.34
C ILE A 783 11.59 35.05 -5.44
N LYS A 784 11.61 34.09 -4.50
CA LYS A 784 12.78 33.80 -3.67
C LYS A 784 13.65 32.74 -4.34
N ALA A 785 14.97 32.91 -4.26
CA ALA A 785 15.95 32.03 -4.88
C ALA A 785 16.69 31.17 -3.85
N ASP A 786 16.54 29.86 -3.96
CA ASP A 786 17.40 28.86 -3.32
C ASP A 786 18.62 28.60 -4.20
N LYS A 787 19.73 29.26 -3.87
CA LYS A 787 20.98 29.23 -4.64
C LYS A 787 21.83 27.98 -4.41
N ILE A 788 21.49 27.12 -3.46
CA ILE A 788 22.23 25.87 -3.21
C ILE A 788 21.73 24.79 -4.18
N ASN A 789 20.43 24.77 -4.45
CA ASN A 789 19.78 23.79 -5.34
C ASN A 789 19.37 24.38 -6.70
N ASN A 790 19.72 25.64 -6.99
CA ASN A 790 19.31 26.39 -8.18
C ASN A 790 17.79 26.35 -8.44
N LYS A 791 16.97 26.63 -7.42
CA LYS A 791 15.51 26.68 -7.54
C LYS A 791 14.95 28.03 -7.10
N LEU A 792 13.82 28.41 -7.71
CA LEU A 792 13.07 29.63 -7.42
C LEU A 792 11.65 29.25 -6.96
N TYR A 793 11.10 29.89 -5.91
CA TYR A 793 9.70 29.66 -5.47
C TYR A 793 9.06 30.87 -4.75
N ILE A 794 7.73 30.86 -4.64
CA ILE A 794 6.88 31.92 -4.01
C ILE A 794 6.03 31.29 -2.88
N ASP A 795 5.82 32.02 -1.78
CA ASP A 795 5.10 31.56 -0.57
C ASP A 795 3.70 32.19 -0.46
N TYR A 796 2.68 31.48 -0.95
CA TYR A 796 1.29 31.94 -1.01
C TYR A 796 0.43 31.59 0.22
N LEU A 797 1.03 31.00 1.27
CA LEU A 797 0.31 30.58 2.48
C LEU A 797 -0.23 31.75 3.33
N LYS A 798 0.12 32.99 3.01
CA LYS A 798 -0.37 34.19 3.73
C LYS A 798 -1.74 34.71 3.28
N LEU A 799 -2.42 34.05 2.34
CA LEU A 799 -3.66 34.56 1.74
C LEU A 799 -4.97 33.90 2.21
N PHE A 800 -4.99 33.06 3.25
CA PHE A 800 -6.20 32.27 3.54
C PHE A 800 -6.63 32.26 5.02
N ASP A 801 -7.87 32.73 5.25
CA ASP A 801 -8.66 32.64 6.48
C ASP A 801 -9.80 31.60 6.27
N GLN A 802 -10.11 30.81 7.29
CA GLN A 802 -10.99 29.63 7.24
C GLN A 802 -12.50 29.94 7.28
N ASN A 803 -12.91 31.21 7.21
CA ASN A 803 -14.29 31.63 7.51
C ASN A 803 -15.12 32.25 6.35
N THR A 804 -14.70 32.25 5.08
CA THR A 804 -15.42 32.95 3.97
C THR A 804 -15.67 32.12 2.68
N ASN A 805 -16.50 32.69 1.77
CA ASN A 805 -17.07 32.26 0.48
C ASN A 805 -16.35 31.21 -0.41
N TYR A 806 -17.13 30.53 -1.27
CA TYR A 806 -16.68 29.48 -2.21
C TYR A 806 -16.27 29.97 -3.61
N ILE A 807 -16.76 31.14 -4.05
CA ILE A 807 -16.22 31.89 -5.20
C ILE A 807 -15.36 33.00 -4.61
N LYS A 808 -14.11 33.11 -5.04
CA LYS A 808 -13.18 34.14 -4.55
C LYS A 808 -13.15 35.35 -5.48
N GLU A 809 -13.19 35.10 -6.78
CA GLU A 809 -12.99 36.15 -7.79
C GLU A 809 -13.68 35.79 -9.11
N ILE A 810 -14.19 36.81 -9.79
CA ILE A 810 -14.75 36.78 -11.14
C ILE A 810 -13.88 37.68 -12.01
N ILE A 811 -13.26 37.12 -13.05
CA ILE A 811 -12.41 37.87 -13.98
C ILE A 811 -13.12 37.98 -15.33
N ILE A 812 -13.27 39.20 -15.82
CA ILE A 812 -13.90 39.54 -17.09
C ILE A 812 -12.81 39.77 -18.14
N GLY A 813 -12.86 39.04 -19.25
CA GLY A 813 -11.90 39.16 -20.35
C GLY A 813 -11.99 40.46 -21.15
N SER A 814 -10.89 40.88 -21.76
CA SER A 814 -10.73 42.18 -22.45
C SER A 814 -11.62 42.41 -23.68
N LYS A 815 -12.32 41.39 -24.20
CA LYS A 815 -13.16 41.48 -25.42
C LYS A 815 -14.64 41.85 -25.15
N VAL A 816 -15.06 42.16 -23.91
CA VAL A 816 -16.44 42.66 -23.68
C VAL A 816 -16.50 44.11 -24.15
N GLU A 817 -17.50 44.44 -24.97
CA GLU A 817 -17.71 45.79 -25.52
C GLU A 817 -17.82 46.87 -24.42
N ASN A 818 -18.30 46.52 -23.22
CA ASN A 818 -18.36 47.42 -22.07
C ASN A 818 -18.09 46.64 -20.76
N ASN A 819 -16.82 46.35 -20.51
CA ASN A 819 -16.33 45.60 -19.34
C ASN A 819 -16.80 46.22 -18.01
N GLU A 820 -16.83 47.55 -17.91
CA GLU A 820 -17.20 48.27 -16.68
C GLU A 820 -18.67 48.11 -16.35
N SER A 821 -19.57 48.32 -17.33
CA SER A 821 -21.01 48.15 -17.11
C SER A 821 -21.39 46.70 -16.82
N LEU A 822 -20.71 45.72 -17.43
CA LEU A 822 -20.92 44.31 -17.11
C LEU A 822 -20.42 43.96 -15.71
N ALA A 823 -19.25 44.47 -15.31
CA ALA A 823 -18.73 44.30 -13.96
C ALA A 823 -19.68 44.90 -12.90
N GLU A 824 -20.19 46.11 -13.14
CA GLU A 824 -21.18 46.75 -12.28
C GLU A 824 -22.50 45.97 -12.22
N TYR A 825 -22.98 45.45 -13.35
CA TYR A 825 -24.19 44.64 -13.40
C TYR A 825 -24.04 43.34 -12.59
N ILE A 826 -22.91 42.64 -12.73
CA ILE A 826 -22.62 41.41 -11.96
C ILE A 826 -22.53 41.74 -10.47
N ARG A 827 -21.81 42.81 -10.09
CA ARG A 827 -21.75 43.27 -8.70
C ARG A 827 -23.14 43.57 -8.15
N LYS A 828 -23.97 44.27 -8.92
CA LYS A 828 -25.35 44.60 -8.55
C LYS A 828 -26.22 43.36 -8.35
N ILE A 829 -26.14 42.36 -9.23
CA ILE A 829 -26.86 41.10 -9.06
C ILE A 829 -26.40 40.32 -7.82
N LEU A 830 -25.08 40.25 -7.57
CA LEU A 830 -24.54 39.61 -6.37
C LEU A 830 -25.08 40.30 -5.11
N HIS A 831 -25.19 41.63 -5.16
CA HIS A 831 -25.70 42.44 -4.07
C HIS A 831 -27.23 42.33 -3.89
N GLU A 832 -28.00 42.21 -4.97
CA GLU A 832 -29.47 42.12 -4.95
C GLU A 832 -30.00 40.74 -4.57
N LYS A 833 -29.27 39.65 -4.89
CA LYS A 833 -29.63 38.28 -4.49
C LYS A 833 -29.21 37.93 -3.06
N ASN A 834 -28.68 38.90 -2.32
CA ASN A 834 -28.13 38.73 -0.98
C ASN A 834 -29.18 39.09 0.09
N THR A 835 -29.81 38.11 0.74
CA THR A 835 -30.82 38.43 1.78
C THR A 835 -30.51 37.94 3.19
N ASP A 836 -29.57 37.03 3.47
CA ASP A 836 -29.45 36.56 4.87
C ASP A 836 -28.07 36.13 5.41
N LYS A 837 -26.99 36.10 4.62
CA LYS A 837 -25.62 35.91 5.15
C LYS A 837 -24.64 36.61 4.23
N ASN A 838 -23.88 37.61 4.72
CA ASN A 838 -22.81 38.40 4.05
C ASN A 838 -21.62 37.59 3.45
N LYS A 839 -21.89 36.36 3.04
CA LYS A 839 -21.25 35.64 1.92
C LYS A 839 -21.51 36.47 0.64
N LEU A 840 -21.23 36.08 -0.58
CA LEU A 840 -21.31 36.91 -1.82
C LEU A 840 -20.65 38.33 -1.86
N ASP A 841 -20.65 39.17 -0.82
CA ASP A 841 -20.08 40.53 -0.80
C ASP A 841 -18.54 40.52 -0.90
N ASP A 842 -17.91 39.44 -0.44
CA ASP A 842 -16.45 39.25 -0.51
C ASP A 842 -15.96 38.77 -1.90
N ILE A 843 -16.85 38.59 -2.89
CA ILE A 843 -16.47 38.15 -4.24
C ILE A 843 -15.93 39.34 -5.04
N LYS A 844 -14.64 39.28 -5.38
CA LYS A 844 -14.00 40.33 -6.20
C LYS A 844 -14.40 40.17 -7.66
N VAL A 845 -14.88 41.24 -8.30
CA VAL A 845 -15.10 41.28 -9.77
C VAL A 845 -14.04 42.16 -10.39
N LEU A 846 -13.15 41.58 -11.20
CA LEU A 846 -12.04 42.24 -11.87
C LEU A 846 -12.20 42.19 -13.39
N ILE A 847 -11.64 43.19 -14.06
CA ILE A 847 -11.50 43.24 -15.51
C ILE A 847 -10.04 42.92 -15.83
N SER A 848 -9.79 41.92 -16.68
CA SER A 848 -8.45 41.59 -17.15
C SER A 848 -8.09 42.48 -18.34
N GLU A 849 -7.01 43.25 -18.20
CA GLU A 849 -6.47 44.10 -19.27
C GLU A 849 -5.55 43.33 -20.23
N ALA A 850 -5.14 42.11 -19.88
CA ALA A 850 -4.44 41.25 -20.81
C ALA A 850 -5.43 40.74 -21.86
N PRO A 851 -5.06 40.69 -23.16
CA PRO A 851 -5.80 39.86 -24.08
C PRO A 851 -5.69 38.45 -23.52
N LEU A 852 -6.82 37.90 -23.06
CA LEU A 852 -6.93 36.45 -22.91
C LEU A 852 -6.68 35.90 -24.30
N ARG A 853 -5.45 35.45 -24.53
CA ARG A 853 -4.96 34.97 -25.83
C ARG A 853 -5.78 33.78 -26.29
#